data_AF-A0A286IQV7-F1
#
_entry.id   AF-A0A286IQV7-F1
#
_cell.length_a   1.000
_cell.length_b   1.000
_cell.length_c   1.000
_cell.angle_alpha   90.00
_cell.angle_beta   90.00
_cell.angle_gamma   90.00
#
_symmetry.space_group_name_H-M   'P 1'
#
loop_
_entity.id
_entity.type
_entity.pdbx_description
1 polymer ?
#
loop_
_entity_poly.entity_id
_entity_poly.type
_entity_poly.pdbx_seq_one_letter_code
_entity_poly.pdbx_strand_id
1 'polypeptide(L)'
;MSNSASSGNIRAARNAAKEILQKVDKAVRSPAGPKRWFWELLQNAIDSTSKEPDRKVDVTLKFEQVNDGKNAVMIFSHNGGPFLETRDPLLYADDFENLISPISGKSAEDNNTIGKFGTGFLSTHNLSLVIDVEGVLLTNDGKRIKLNASLDRTHYLNKSDAYAKERINGVIEGLENYDKQKSDAIPPDTEVDYTSFKYYLNDPESIKRVQTGFKEIEQSLPSVFALTDRISSIRIQDNISNEDYLYKKEPLKSYKKLSIVNSIKQTIDGKQIDQFSVAFLTQDSVTLLWPIEYYRSDTVILKDARKLYKSSLGSSMPLLFCTFPLIGSHEIQFPIIIHSEEFVPNETRDGVSLTKTTITDKKTDEEIDLDKSNRALLVKASKLYETFIDELAHDGNNIFYALKLNKETSSNWIDKKWYKDEVIEPLRSFALRTPLVDIYDASSERKSILNEKEEIQIFFPSISHKISGKISNRLNQKFFIFSAHLFGGNIPQWNDLKEWHRVLWQDQENIKTLHLEDILAEVQRFGSVKSLSIKLGISSVETFKWLNHLYLFIDQTDKSLLYQEYAVIPNQKGDFKKVGEELYSEESTSKIEPELICILRRLDNSSDWFDKLVHRAAKPQCYIEKRSLKEHISPAINTLLKDKEESGYHTFVNNKDAISIAQFLLSFKHYKELEDTNKVQIFNFSKAVFGNKKERIVPFYNDFDLSNIQKHTFRLINSTIEKSKNIKGLTKVLNKDESATIIWLNDYLNFQIKTTEYVGLIHSANVIPNQNGEFKPHGEEGDKDRIYKPYQIIKDGDKISISEILDKNIITVLKDLSNEKDDWTKLLVHDGIQLVTLPSKTWHDLGADIDSYVEVIAGSIINDNEEKKAVYLSPMLTLLDWCETSVGRPVAQEYFKTTYSKKDMLYMQLTYSPDIVKILKDQPTLDIAKKIQNSGISINQVDATIDALVSMAEKFGEESINEFLRNAEKFITHKEKFKNRLQTGQNIENLLKEALFESGIDVVSKKSNEGAFDLVVYNIKTPLNKLKLEVKSYQYGSSYDFRFAPSQVIEANRDNDNYVVCTLERKPEDEICDTPYLKNNLKVQNGFGDIVAPFAKLVADFDSIYKDSKSNKNPLIIPCIDEPRVEVSKTDILNNAGDFNSLIELIKAKLL
;
A
#
# COMPACT_ATOMS: atom_id res chain seq x y z
N MET A 1 51.65 -78.86 -63.13
CA MET A 1 50.36 -78.63 -63.83
C MET A 1 49.48 -79.86 -63.62
N SER A 2 48.49 -79.77 -62.75
CA SER A 2 47.44 -80.78 -62.59
C SER A 2 46.11 -80.04 -62.41
N ASN A 3 45.54 -79.61 -63.53
CA ASN A 3 44.19 -79.09 -63.62
C ASN A 3 43.20 -80.23 -63.41
N SER A 4 42.62 -80.33 -62.21
CA SER A 4 41.24 -80.79 -62.02
C SER A 4 40.77 -80.48 -60.60
N ALA A 5 40.49 -79.21 -60.30
CA ALA A 5 39.45 -78.94 -59.32
C ALA A 5 38.17 -79.57 -59.89
N SER A 6 37.60 -80.55 -59.18
CA SER A 6 36.37 -81.21 -59.62
C SER A 6 35.27 -80.16 -59.86
N SER A 7 34.39 -80.36 -60.83
CA SER A 7 33.25 -79.46 -61.09
C SER A 7 32.37 -79.23 -59.84
N GLY A 8 32.45 -80.13 -58.85
CA GLY A 8 31.85 -79.99 -57.52
C GLY A 8 32.47 -78.89 -56.65
N ASN A 9 33.81 -78.78 -56.59
CA ASN A 9 34.51 -77.78 -55.77
C ASN A 9 34.27 -76.35 -56.28
N ILE A 10 34.22 -76.17 -57.61
CA ILE A 10 33.90 -74.87 -58.22
C ILE A 10 32.44 -74.47 -57.92
N ARG A 11 31.51 -75.42 -57.92
CA ARG A 11 30.10 -75.17 -57.59
C ARG A 11 29.92 -74.79 -56.12
N ALA A 12 30.62 -75.46 -55.21
CA ALA A 12 30.66 -75.11 -53.80
C ALA A 12 31.24 -73.70 -53.62
N ALA A 13 32.46 -73.42 -54.11
CA ALA A 13 33.07 -72.09 -54.02
C ALA A 13 32.18 -70.96 -54.59
N ARG A 14 31.43 -71.23 -55.66
CA ARG A 14 30.46 -70.28 -56.22
C ARG A 14 29.30 -69.95 -55.27
N ASN A 15 28.77 -70.96 -54.58
CA ASN A 15 27.71 -70.77 -53.59
C ASN A 15 28.23 -70.00 -52.37
N ALA A 16 29.47 -70.26 -51.91
CA ALA A 16 30.13 -69.54 -50.81
C ALA A 16 30.29 -68.08 -51.18
N ALA A 17 30.84 -67.82 -52.37
CA ALA A 17 31.03 -66.47 -52.86
C ALA A 17 29.71 -65.68 -52.91
N LYS A 18 28.59 -66.33 -53.25
CA LYS A 18 27.27 -65.70 -53.26
C LYS A 18 26.78 -65.38 -51.85
N GLU A 19 26.96 -66.29 -50.90
CA GLU A 19 26.55 -66.11 -49.50
C GLU A 19 27.39 -65.04 -48.79
N ILE A 20 28.71 -65.07 -48.96
CA ILE A 20 29.63 -64.03 -48.48
C ILE A 20 29.23 -62.68 -49.05
N LEU A 21 28.97 -62.58 -50.36
CA LEU A 21 28.53 -61.34 -51.01
C LEU A 21 27.28 -60.74 -50.35
N GLN A 22 26.26 -61.57 -50.10
CA GLN A 22 25.02 -61.09 -49.47
C GLN A 22 25.23 -60.62 -48.03
N LYS A 23 25.99 -61.40 -47.22
CA LYS A 23 26.19 -61.10 -45.80
C LYS A 23 27.18 -59.96 -45.57
N VAL A 24 28.28 -59.88 -46.33
CA VAL A 24 29.26 -58.78 -46.24
C VAL A 24 28.64 -57.45 -46.68
N ASP A 25 27.86 -57.43 -47.77
CA ASP A 25 27.15 -56.21 -48.20
C ASP A 25 26.16 -55.71 -47.12
N LYS A 26 25.44 -56.63 -46.46
CA LYS A 26 24.55 -56.32 -45.32
C LYS A 26 25.34 -55.81 -44.10
N ALA A 27 26.48 -56.44 -43.79
CA ALA A 27 27.32 -56.09 -42.65
C ALA A 27 27.94 -54.68 -42.79
N VAL A 28 28.57 -54.40 -43.94
CA VAL A 28 29.24 -53.11 -44.21
C VAL A 28 28.29 -51.93 -44.16
N ARG A 29 27.03 -52.14 -44.57
CA ARG A 29 25.97 -51.13 -44.58
C ARG A 29 25.18 -51.04 -43.27
N SER A 30 25.41 -51.94 -42.31
CA SER A 30 24.65 -51.99 -41.06
C SER A 30 24.96 -50.79 -40.15
N PRO A 31 23.97 -49.92 -39.82
CA PRO A 31 24.19 -48.80 -38.92
C PRO A 31 24.53 -49.22 -37.48
N ALA A 32 24.10 -50.41 -37.06
CA ALA A 32 24.37 -50.97 -35.73
C ALA A 32 25.73 -51.69 -35.66
N GLY A 33 26.30 -52.06 -36.81
CA GLY A 33 27.57 -52.80 -36.88
C GLY A 33 28.70 -52.21 -36.02
N PRO A 34 28.97 -50.89 -36.05
CA PRO A 34 30.06 -50.28 -35.27
C PRO A 34 29.96 -50.49 -33.76
N LYS A 35 28.77 -50.76 -33.23
CA LYS A 35 28.51 -51.05 -31.81
C LYS A 35 28.38 -52.55 -31.53
N ARG A 36 28.14 -53.36 -32.56
CA ARG A 36 27.83 -54.78 -32.40
C ARG A 36 29.03 -55.71 -32.55
N TRP A 37 29.99 -55.35 -33.40
CA TRP A 37 31.08 -56.25 -33.81
C TRP A 37 31.79 -56.95 -32.64
N PHE A 38 32.02 -56.24 -31.53
CA PHE A 38 32.71 -56.80 -30.37
C PHE A 38 31.88 -57.91 -29.71
N TRP A 39 30.57 -57.70 -29.56
CA TRP A 39 29.67 -58.66 -28.94
C TRP A 39 29.55 -59.93 -29.79
N GLU A 40 29.63 -59.82 -31.12
CA GLU A 40 29.65 -60.98 -32.03
C GLU A 40 30.93 -61.80 -31.87
N LEU A 41 32.09 -61.12 -31.75
CA LEU A 41 33.37 -61.80 -31.51
C LEU A 41 33.43 -62.42 -30.11
N LEU A 42 32.91 -61.72 -29.09
CA LEU A 42 32.83 -62.23 -27.73
C LEU A 42 31.87 -63.43 -27.63
N GLN A 43 30.75 -63.40 -28.35
CA GLN A 43 29.85 -64.56 -28.45
C GLN A 43 30.59 -65.75 -29.06
N ASN A 44 31.31 -65.59 -30.18
CA ASN A 44 32.08 -66.68 -30.78
C ASN A 44 33.13 -67.23 -29.79
N ALA A 45 33.79 -66.34 -29.06
CA ALA A 45 34.78 -66.73 -28.06
C ALA A 45 34.16 -67.54 -26.91
N ILE A 46 32.98 -67.15 -26.43
CA ILE A 46 32.23 -67.91 -25.44
C ILE A 46 31.69 -69.23 -26.01
N ASP A 47 31.15 -69.24 -27.22
CA ASP A 47 30.58 -70.45 -27.84
C ASP A 47 31.64 -71.51 -28.11
N SER A 48 32.90 -71.10 -28.35
CA SER A 48 34.04 -72.01 -28.46
C SER A 48 34.29 -72.83 -27.20
N THR A 49 33.82 -72.38 -26.02
CA THR A 49 33.91 -73.14 -24.76
C THR A 49 32.63 -73.93 -24.43
N SER A 50 31.68 -74.07 -25.35
CA SER A 50 30.39 -74.75 -25.11
C SER A 50 30.51 -76.20 -24.59
N LYS A 51 31.60 -76.90 -24.91
CA LYS A 51 31.88 -78.26 -24.40
C LYS A 51 32.56 -78.28 -23.02
N GLU A 52 32.97 -77.13 -22.52
CA GLU A 52 33.66 -76.93 -21.24
C GLU A 52 32.97 -75.79 -20.46
N PRO A 53 31.81 -76.05 -19.81
CA PRO A 53 30.95 -75.01 -19.24
C PRO A 53 31.63 -74.12 -18.19
N ASP A 54 32.59 -74.66 -17.43
CA ASP A 54 33.33 -73.95 -16.39
C ASP A 54 34.50 -73.11 -16.96
N ARG A 55 34.84 -73.28 -18.24
CA ARG A 55 35.93 -72.54 -18.88
C ARG A 55 35.52 -71.10 -19.17
N LYS A 56 36.22 -70.18 -18.50
CA LYS A 56 36.10 -68.74 -18.72
C LYS A 56 37.03 -68.28 -19.84
N VAL A 57 36.63 -67.20 -20.49
CA VAL A 57 37.37 -66.62 -21.61
C VAL A 57 38.04 -65.30 -21.17
N ASP A 58 39.33 -65.17 -21.47
CA ASP A 58 40.09 -63.92 -21.48
C ASP A 58 40.18 -63.42 -22.92
N VAL A 59 39.86 -62.14 -23.10
CA VAL A 59 39.86 -61.48 -24.41
C VAL A 59 40.88 -60.35 -24.40
N THR A 60 41.66 -60.22 -25.47
CA THR A 60 42.57 -59.08 -25.69
C THR A 60 42.26 -58.41 -27.03
N LEU A 61 41.98 -57.11 -26.96
CA LEU A 61 41.85 -56.19 -28.08
C LEU A 61 43.14 -55.37 -28.19
N LYS A 62 43.81 -55.41 -29.34
CA LYS A 62 45.00 -54.58 -29.61
C LYS A 62 44.74 -53.68 -30.80
N PHE A 63 44.97 -52.38 -30.66
CA PHE A 63 44.73 -51.40 -31.71
C PHE A 63 46.02 -50.61 -31.97
N GLU A 64 46.56 -50.73 -33.20
CA GLU A 64 47.89 -50.23 -33.53
C GLU A 64 47.88 -49.46 -34.85
N GLN A 65 48.63 -48.35 -34.92
CA GLN A 65 48.84 -47.63 -36.16
C GLN A 65 49.82 -48.38 -37.07
N VAL A 66 49.55 -48.43 -38.38
CA VAL A 66 50.43 -49.05 -39.39
C VAL A 66 50.71 -48.04 -40.50
N ASN A 67 51.99 -47.74 -40.77
CA ASN A 67 52.50 -46.86 -41.84
C ASN A 67 51.85 -45.46 -41.98
N ASP A 68 52.64 -44.39 -41.93
CA ASP A 68 52.29 -42.99 -42.25
C ASP A 68 51.04 -42.37 -41.57
N GLY A 69 50.51 -42.96 -40.50
CA GLY A 69 49.43 -42.39 -39.68
C GLY A 69 48.03 -42.45 -40.27
N LYS A 70 47.82 -43.13 -41.41
CA LYS A 70 46.50 -43.24 -42.08
C LYS A 70 45.82 -44.60 -41.92
N ASN A 71 46.59 -45.67 -41.76
CA ASN A 71 46.07 -47.03 -41.63
C ASN A 71 46.32 -47.56 -40.21
N ALA A 72 45.48 -48.47 -39.76
CA ALA A 72 45.63 -49.12 -38.46
C ALA A 72 45.25 -50.60 -38.54
N VAL A 73 45.60 -51.36 -37.51
CA VAL A 73 45.15 -52.74 -37.35
C VAL A 73 44.45 -52.89 -36.01
N MET A 74 43.32 -53.59 -36.00
CA MET A 74 42.67 -54.04 -34.77
C MET A 74 42.78 -55.56 -34.69
N ILE A 75 43.30 -56.07 -33.59
CA ILE A 75 43.48 -57.49 -33.32
C ILE A 75 42.55 -57.87 -32.17
N PHE A 76 41.61 -58.76 -32.43
CA PHE A 76 40.83 -59.44 -31.40
C PHE A 76 41.43 -60.82 -31.16
N SER A 77 41.75 -61.15 -29.92
CA SER A 77 42.27 -62.47 -29.55
C SER A 77 41.60 -62.99 -28.29
N HIS A 78 41.43 -64.31 -28.19
CA HIS A 78 40.87 -64.95 -27.01
C HIS A 78 41.50 -66.32 -26.74
N ASN A 79 41.43 -66.77 -25.48
CA ASN A 79 41.88 -68.11 -25.03
C ASN A 79 40.72 -69.12 -24.87
N GLY A 80 39.68 -68.95 -25.68
CA GLY A 80 38.54 -69.85 -25.73
C GLY A 80 38.92 -71.24 -26.25
N GLY A 81 37.95 -72.06 -26.62
CA GLY A 81 38.21 -73.37 -27.19
C GLY A 81 38.87 -73.31 -28.58
N PRO A 82 39.61 -74.36 -28.98
CA PRO A 82 40.14 -74.49 -30.33
C PRO A 82 39.01 -74.65 -31.35
N PHE A 83 39.30 -74.40 -32.62
CA PHE A 83 38.43 -74.84 -33.72
C PHE A 83 38.31 -76.36 -33.71
N LEU A 84 37.13 -76.90 -34.00
CA LEU A 84 36.89 -78.33 -33.94
C LEU A 84 36.69 -78.92 -35.32
N GLU A 85 37.34 -80.05 -35.58
CA GLU A 85 37.06 -80.86 -36.76
C GLU A 85 35.64 -81.45 -36.70
N THR A 86 34.90 -81.41 -37.81
CA THR A 86 33.56 -82.01 -37.88
C THR A 86 33.63 -83.53 -37.65
N ARG A 87 32.71 -84.04 -36.82
CA ARG A 87 32.54 -85.49 -36.59
C ARG A 87 31.48 -86.12 -37.49
N ASP A 88 30.69 -85.29 -38.15
CA ASP A 88 29.60 -85.74 -39.01
C ASP A 88 30.14 -86.04 -40.42
N PRO A 89 30.11 -87.30 -40.88
CA PRO A 89 30.58 -87.67 -42.22
C PRO A 89 29.78 -87.02 -43.36
N LEU A 90 28.59 -86.47 -43.08
CA LEU A 90 27.72 -85.79 -44.03
C LEU A 90 27.94 -84.27 -44.07
N LEU A 91 28.71 -83.71 -43.11
CA LEU A 91 29.09 -82.30 -43.09
C LEU A 91 30.53 -82.16 -43.58
N TYR A 92 30.71 -81.31 -44.59
CA TYR A 92 31.95 -81.27 -45.36
C TYR A 92 32.98 -80.23 -44.89
N ALA A 93 32.71 -79.45 -43.83
CA ALA A 93 33.66 -78.44 -43.37
C ALA A 93 33.73 -78.35 -41.84
N ASP A 94 34.94 -78.20 -41.31
CA ASP A 94 35.19 -77.92 -39.90
C ASP A 94 35.00 -76.43 -39.53
N ASP A 95 35.15 -76.09 -38.25
CA ASP A 95 34.90 -74.73 -37.76
C ASP A 95 35.81 -73.68 -38.43
N PHE A 96 37.06 -74.03 -38.78
CA PHE A 96 38.01 -73.11 -39.41
C PHE A 96 37.72 -72.96 -40.91
N GLU A 97 37.48 -74.07 -41.61
CA GLU A 97 37.11 -74.09 -43.03
C GLU A 97 35.82 -73.28 -43.29
N ASN A 98 34.87 -73.30 -42.35
CA ASN A 98 33.64 -72.50 -42.41
C ASN A 98 33.85 -70.98 -42.41
N LEU A 99 35.00 -70.48 -41.93
CA LEU A 99 35.35 -69.06 -42.04
C LEU A 99 35.75 -68.68 -43.49
N ILE A 100 36.30 -69.64 -44.23
CA ILE A 100 36.74 -69.49 -45.62
C ILE A 100 35.55 -69.67 -46.57
N SER A 101 34.75 -70.72 -46.36
CA SER A 101 33.63 -71.16 -47.22
C SER A 101 32.35 -71.45 -46.40
N PRO A 102 31.48 -70.46 -46.18
CA PRO A 102 30.38 -70.54 -45.20
C PRO A 102 29.13 -71.31 -45.63
N ILE A 103 29.23 -72.38 -46.43
CA ILE A 103 28.07 -73.13 -47.01
C ILE A 103 27.91 -74.54 -46.44
N SER A 104 28.77 -74.99 -45.55
CA SER A 104 28.64 -76.36 -45.06
C SER A 104 27.39 -76.46 -44.18
N GLY A 105 26.53 -77.42 -44.50
CA GLY A 105 25.29 -77.65 -43.75
C GLY A 105 25.60 -77.97 -42.29
N LYS A 106 24.66 -77.70 -41.39
CA LYS A 106 24.54 -78.48 -40.15
C LYS A 106 23.25 -79.28 -40.22
N SER A 107 23.29 -80.50 -39.71
CA SER A 107 22.14 -81.37 -39.51
C SER A 107 21.12 -80.71 -38.56
N ALA A 108 19.85 -81.05 -38.73
CA ALA A 108 18.72 -80.41 -38.06
C ALA A 108 18.63 -80.66 -36.53
N GLU A 109 19.64 -81.31 -35.92
CA GLU A 109 19.60 -81.78 -34.52
C GLU A 109 20.37 -80.90 -33.53
N ASP A 110 21.21 -79.95 -33.98
CA ASP A 110 21.93 -79.00 -33.11
C ASP A 110 21.09 -77.74 -32.80
N ASN A 111 19.96 -77.90 -32.10
CA ASN A 111 19.10 -76.78 -31.71
C ASN A 111 19.58 -75.96 -30.49
N ASN A 112 20.71 -76.34 -29.86
CA ASN A 112 21.20 -75.70 -28.62
C ASN A 112 22.39 -74.73 -28.80
N THR A 113 22.87 -74.47 -30.01
CA THR A 113 23.85 -73.40 -30.26
C THR A 113 23.15 -72.16 -30.84
N ILE A 114 23.09 -71.06 -30.07
CA ILE A 114 22.48 -69.76 -30.42
C ILE A 114 23.30 -69.00 -31.51
N GLY A 115 23.97 -69.71 -32.40
CA GLY A 115 24.73 -69.14 -33.50
C GLY A 115 24.69 -70.06 -34.71
N LYS A 116 24.11 -69.59 -35.82
CA LYS A 116 24.45 -70.14 -37.14
C LYS A 116 25.94 -69.84 -37.33
N PHE A 117 26.80 -70.85 -37.16
CA PHE A 117 28.25 -70.71 -37.31
C PHE A 117 28.57 -69.94 -38.61
N GLY A 118 29.41 -68.91 -38.51
CA GLY A 118 29.82 -68.06 -39.64
C GLY A 118 29.03 -66.76 -39.86
N THR A 119 27.80 -66.59 -39.36
CA THR A 119 27.06 -65.31 -39.55
C THR A 119 27.60 -64.17 -38.68
N GLY A 120 27.96 -64.46 -37.43
CA GLY A 120 28.53 -63.47 -36.50
C GLY A 120 29.89 -62.96 -36.99
N PHE A 121 30.76 -63.86 -37.47
CA PHE A 121 32.04 -63.48 -38.08
C PHE A 121 31.86 -62.60 -39.34
N LEU A 122 30.96 -62.98 -40.25
CA LEU A 122 30.70 -62.17 -41.46
C LEU A 122 30.17 -60.77 -41.13
N SER A 123 29.50 -60.58 -39.99
CA SER A 123 29.06 -59.25 -39.53
C SER A 123 30.23 -58.30 -39.19
N THR A 124 31.39 -58.85 -38.82
CA THR A 124 32.61 -58.07 -38.47
C THR A 124 33.33 -57.50 -39.69
N HIS A 125 32.91 -57.86 -40.91
CA HIS A 125 33.43 -57.26 -42.14
C HIS A 125 33.02 -55.79 -42.29
N ASN A 126 32.18 -55.29 -41.39
CA ASN A 126 31.96 -53.87 -41.22
C ASN A 126 33.22 -53.13 -40.71
N LEU A 127 34.16 -53.81 -40.06
CA LEU A 127 35.43 -53.23 -39.62
C LEU A 127 36.46 -53.25 -40.73
N SER A 128 36.64 -54.40 -41.37
CA SER A 128 37.60 -54.58 -42.47
C SER A 128 37.11 -55.64 -43.45
N LEU A 129 37.42 -55.44 -44.73
CA LEU A 129 37.24 -56.44 -45.77
C LEU A 129 38.42 -57.40 -45.88
N VAL A 130 39.56 -57.07 -45.27
CA VAL A 130 40.76 -57.90 -45.23
C VAL A 130 41.02 -58.30 -43.78
N ILE A 131 40.94 -59.59 -43.50
CA ILE A 131 41.03 -60.14 -42.15
C ILE A 131 42.01 -61.31 -42.17
N ASP A 132 43.05 -61.27 -41.33
CA ASP A 132 43.86 -62.45 -41.06
C ASP A 132 43.28 -63.19 -39.85
N VAL A 133 43.13 -64.50 -39.98
CA VAL A 133 42.67 -65.39 -38.92
C VAL A 133 43.81 -66.33 -38.58
N GLU A 134 44.04 -66.52 -37.29
CA GLU A 134 44.99 -67.50 -36.74
C GLU A 134 44.33 -68.26 -35.60
N GLY A 135 44.57 -69.56 -35.50
CA GLY A 135 44.16 -70.31 -34.33
C GLY A 135 44.54 -71.79 -34.40
N VAL A 136 44.00 -72.55 -33.45
CA VAL A 136 44.31 -73.98 -33.28
C VAL A 136 43.11 -74.82 -33.70
N LEU A 137 43.31 -75.78 -34.61
CA LEU A 137 42.34 -76.84 -34.94
C LEU A 137 42.64 -78.07 -34.10
N LEU A 138 41.63 -78.56 -33.37
CA LEU A 138 41.63 -79.87 -32.72
C LEU A 138 40.96 -80.89 -33.65
N THR A 139 41.76 -81.80 -34.18
CA THR A 139 41.29 -82.88 -35.04
C THR A 139 40.59 -83.98 -34.24
N ASN A 140 39.82 -84.83 -34.93
CA ASN A 140 39.10 -85.94 -34.29
C ASN A 140 40.03 -87.00 -33.68
N ASP A 141 41.27 -87.11 -34.16
CA ASP A 141 42.32 -87.97 -33.59
C ASP A 141 43.10 -87.28 -32.45
N GLY A 142 42.69 -86.08 -32.03
CA GLY A 142 43.22 -85.36 -30.88
C GLY A 142 44.49 -84.56 -31.14
N LYS A 143 44.91 -84.41 -32.41
CA LYS A 143 46.04 -83.55 -32.76
C LYS A 143 45.62 -82.08 -32.75
N ARG A 144 46.57 -81.22 -32.37
CA ARG A 144 46.43 -79.77 -32.37
C ARG A 144 47.25 -79.22 -33.51
N ILE A 145 46.61 -78.54 -34.45
CA ILE A 145 47.24 -78.00 -35.66
C ILE A 145 47.07 -76.49 -35.66
N LYS A 146 48.17 -75.77 -35.85
CA LYS A 146 48.18 -74.32 -36.06
C LYS A 146 47.69 -74.04 -37.48
N LEU A 147 46.67 -73.20 -37.59
CA LEU A 147 46.11 -72.74 -38.86
C LEU A 147 46.15 -71.22 -38.97
N ASN A 148 46.39 -70.73 -40.18
CA ASN A 148 46.20 -69.34 -40.55
C ASN A 148 45.51 -69.18 -41.91
N ALA A 149 44.75 -68.10 -42.08
CA ALA A 149 44.12 -67.76 -43.34
C ALA A 149 44.03 -66.25 -43.49
N SER A 150 44.30 -65.73 -44.69
CA SER A 150 44.03 -64.34 -45.05
C SER A 150 42.76 -64.27 -45.88
N LEU A 151 41.75 -63.58 -45.37
CA LEU A 151 40.43 -63.47 -45.98
C LEU A 151 40.31 -62.09 -46.62
N ASP A 152 40.59 -61.99 -47.92
CA ASP A 152 40.36 -60.77 -48.70
C ASP A 152 38.97 -60.78 -49.35
N ARG A 153 38.13 -59.85 -48.90
CA ARG A 153 36.77 -59.63 -49.39
C ARG A 153 36.59 -58.29 -50.12
N THR A 154 37.65 -57.59 -50.49
CA THR A 154 37.57 -56.28 -51.17
C THR A 154 36.78 -56.34 -52.49
N HIS A 155 36.92 -57.42 -53.24
CA HIS A 155 36.16 -57.69 -54.49
C HIS A 155 34.67 -58.00 -54.28
N TYR A 156 34.20 -58.14 -53.03
CA TYR A 156 32.81 -58.44 -52.71
C TYR A 156 31.91 -57.21 -52.63
N LEU A 157 32.45 -55.99 -52.60
CA LEU A 157 31.61 -54.79 -52.72
C LEU A 157 31.23 -54.46 -54.17
N ASN A 158 31.94 -55.03 -55.15
CA ASN A 158 31.68 -54.79 -56.57
C ASN A 158 30.86 -55.93 -57.19
N LYS A 159 29.61 -55.65 -57.56
CA LYS A 159 28.67 -56.66 -58.10
C LYS A 159 28.88 -56.98 -59.59
N SER A 160 29.91 -56.48 -60.25
CA SER A 160 30.16 -56.77 -61.66
C SER A 160 30.58 -58.23 -61.90
N ASP A 161 30.34 -58.71 -63.13
CA ASP A 161 30.69 -60.06 -63.57
C ASP A 161 32.21 -60.29 -63.61
N ALA A 162 33.00 -59.24 -63.83
CA ALA A 162 34.46 -59.32 -63.84
C ALA A 162 35.01 -59.75 -62.46
N TYR A 163 34.46 -59.20 -61.37
CA TYR A 163 34.86 -59.55 -60.01
C TYR A 163 34.23 -60.86 -59.51
N ALA A 164 33.26 -61.45 -60.24
CA ALA A 164 32.68 -62.73 -59.86
C ALA A 164 33.70 -63.88 -59.92
N LYS A 165 34.64 -63.84 -60.88
CA LYS A 165 35.74 -64.82 -60.97
C LYS A 165 36.72 -64.66 -59.81
N GLU A 166 37.15 -63.42 -59.52
CA GLU A 166 38.05 -63.12 -58.40
C GLU A 166 37.49 -63.59 -57.05
N ARG A 167 36.19 -63.37 -56.80
CA ARG A 167 35.53 -63.87 -55.58
C ARG A 167 35.61 -65.39 -55.44
N ILE A 168 35.37 -66.12 -56.53
CA ILE A 168 35.37 -67.59 -56.53
C ILE A 168 36.80 -68.10 -56.36
N ASN A 169 37.76 -67.53 -57.09
CA ASN A 169 39.18 -67.90 -56.99
C ASN A 169 39.71 -67.68 -55.57
N GLY A 170 39.38 -66.55 -54.93
CA GLY A 170 39.81 -66.30 -53.55
C GLY A 170 39.25 -67.30 -52.51
N VAL A 171 38.09 -67.90 -52.75
CA VAL A 171 37.59 -69.01 -51.90
C VAL A 171 38.37 -70.29 -52.17
N ILE A 172 38.65 -70.61 -53.44
CA ILE A 172 39.41 -71.80 -53.84
C ILE A 172 40.82 -71.74 -53.26
N GLU A 173 41.54 -70.63 -53.46
CA GLU A 173 42.90 -70.44 -52.94
C GLU A 173 42.97 -70.55 -51.41
N GLY A 174 41.95 -70.01 -50.71
CA GLY A 174 41.83 -70.16 -49.26
C GLY A 174 41.69 -71.61 -48.81
N LEU A 175 40.84 -72.39 -49.50
CA LEU A 175 40.65 -73.81 -49.20
C LEU A 175 41.90 -74.64 -49.53
N GLU A 176 42.56 -74.39 -50.66
CA GLU A 176 43.81 -75.06 -51.03
C GLU A 176 44.92 -74.79 -50.00
N ASN A 177 45.01 -73.56 -49.49
CA ASN A 177 45.97 -73.21 -48.45
C ASN A 177 45.63 -73.88 -47.10
N TYR A 178 44.35 -73.98 -46.75
CA TYR A 178 43.89 -74.70 -45.56
C TYR A 178 44.24 -76.21 -45.66
N ASP A 179 43.94 -76.85 -46.78
CA ASP A 179 44.24 -78.27 -47.01
C ASP A 179 45.75 -78.55 -46.89
N LYS A 180 46.57 -77.64 -47.44
CA LYS A 180 48.03 -77.72 -47.31
C LYS A 180 48.47 -77.63 -45.86
N GLN A 181 47.99 -76.66 -45.09
CA GLN A 181 48.36 -76.49 -43.68
C GLN A 181 47.91 -77.65 -42.80
N LYS A 182 46.71 -78.18 -43.05
CA LYS A 182 46.21 -79.38 -42.37
C LYS A 182 47.08 -80.60 -42.66
N SER A 183 47.57 -80.72 -43.90
CA SER A 183 48.53 -81.77 -44.27
C SER A 183 49.92 -81.56 -43.66
N ASP A 184 50.41 -80.32 -43.58
CA ASP A 184 51.69 -79.99 -42.95
C ASP A 184 51.65 -80.24 -41.42
N ALA A 185 50.45 -80.17 -40.81
CA ALA A 185 50.15 -80.53 -39.42
C ALA A 185 51.09 -79.86 -38.40
N ILE A 186 51.41 -78.59 -38.62
CA ILE A 186 52.30 -77.79 -37.75
C ILE A 186 51.65 -77.67 -36.35
N PRO A 187 52.34 -78.06 -35.26
CA PRO A 187 51.79 -77.92 -33.91
C PRO A 187 51.72 -76.44 -33.47
N PRO A 188 50.81 -76.07 -32.53
CA PRO A 188 50.76 -74.71 -31.99
C PRO A 188 51.98 -74.39 -31.12
N ASP A 189 52.32 -73.10 -31.05
CA ASP A 189 53.46 -72.60 -30.28
C ASP A 189 53.23 -72.63 -28.75
N THR A 190 51.96 -72.77 -28.33
CA THR A 190 51.53 -72.74 -26.92
C THR A 190 50.58 -73.88 -26.60
N GLU A 191 50.59 -74.36 -25.35
CA GLU A 191 49.61 -75.34 -24.86
C GLU A 191 48.21 -74.74 -24.70
N VAL A 192 48.14 -73.43 -24.44
CA VAL A 192 46.88 -72.70 -24.35
C VAL A 192 46.36 -72.46 -25.77
N ASP A 193 45.15 -72.94 -26.05
CA ASP A 193 44.46 -72.66 -27.31
C ASP A 193 44.18 -71.16 -27.42
N TYR A 194 44.39 -70.63 -28.62
CA TYR A 194 44.08 -69.25 -28.94
C TYR A 194 43.44 -69.14 -30.31
N THR A 195 42.66 -68.09 -30.48
CA THR A 195 42.13 -67.66 -31.77
C THR A 195 42.30 -66.15 -31.86
N SER A 196 42.78 -65.68 -33.01
CA SER A 196 43.09 -64.28 -33.28
C SER A 196 42.52 -63.86 -34.63
N PHE A 197 41.87 -62.69 -34.64
CA PHE A 197 41.35 -62.03 -35.84
C PHE A 197 42.01 -60.66 -35.96
N LYS A 198 42.78 -60.45 -37.01
CA LYS A 198 43.47 -59.18 -37.31
C LYS A 198 42.77 -58.48 -38.47
N TYR A 199 42.16 -57.33 -38.18
CA TYR A 199 41.42 -56.49 -39.10
C TYR A 199 42.32 -55.36 -39.62
N TYR A 200 42.51 -55.28 -40.94
CA TYR A 200 43.25 -54.20 -41.59
C TYR A 200 42.36 -53.00 -41.89
N LEU A 201 42.54 -51.92 -41.14
CA LEU A 201 41.71 -50.71 -41.21
C LEU A 201 42.40 -49.72 -42.16
N ASN A 202 41.98 -49.75 -43.41
CA ASN A 202 42.61 -49.02 -44.51
C ASN A 202 41.96 -47.65 -44.79
N ASP A 203 41.05 -47.22 -43.94
CA ASP A 203 40.32 -45.97 -44.10
C ASP A 203 39.93 -45.33 -42.74
N PRO A 204 39.70 -44.01 -42.69
CA PRO A 204 39.33 -43.34 -41.43
C PRO A 204 37.99 -43.78 -40.83
N GLU A 205 37.03 -44.24 -41.64
CA GLU A 205 35.73 -44.67 -41.12
C GLU A 205 35.85 -46.02 -40.40
N SER A 206 36.64 -46.98 -40.89
CA SER A 206 36.90 -48.25 -40.18
C SER A 206 37.58 -48.05 -38.82
N ILE A 207 38.54 -47.12 -38.72
CA ILE A 207 39.14 -46.69 -37.44
C ILE A 207 38.07 -46.17 -36.47
N LYS A 208 37.19 -45.29 -36.96
CA LYS A 208 36.10 -44.72 -36.17
C LYS A 208 35.09 -45.80 -35.71
N ARG A 209 34.87 -46.86 -36.51
CA ARG A 209 34.01 -48.00 -36.13
C ARG A 209 34.62 -48.78 -34.96
N VAL A 210 35.92 -49.03 -34.95
CA VAL A 210 36.63 -49.66 -33.82
C VAL A 210 36.53 -48.80 -32.56
N GLN A 211 36.81 -47.50 -32.66
CA GLN A 211 36.69 -46.56 -31.55
C GLN A 211 35.26 -46.49 -30.99
N THR A 212 34.24 -46.56 -31.86
CA THR A 212 32.83 -46.65 -31.46
C THR A 212 32.57 -47.94 -30.68
N GLY A 213 33.15 -49.06 -31.10
CA GLY A 213 33.11 -50.32 -30.38
C GLY A 213 33.73 -50.24 -28.99
N PHE A 214 34.90 -49.63 -28.83
CA PHE A 214 35.52 -49.46 -27.51
C PHE A 214 34.64 -48.66 -26.54
N LYS A 215 34.00 -47.59 -27.03
CA LYS A 215 33.01 -46.84 -26.24
C LYS A 215 31.80 -47.70 -25.87
N GLU A 216 31.32 -48.54 -26.78
CA GLU A 216 30.21 -49.46 -26.48
C GLU A 216 30.59 -50.48 -25.40
N ILE A 217 31.81 -51.04 -25.47
CA ILE A 217 32.34 -51.94 -24.45
C ILE A 217 32.30 -51.26 -23.09
N GLU A 218 32.87 -50.06 -22.97
CA GLU A 218 32.92 -49.35 -21.68
C GLU A 218 31.52 -49.05 -21.10
N GLN A 219 30.51 -48.79 -21.94
CA GLN A 219 29.16 -48.52 -21.46
C GLN A 219 28.36 -49.78 -21.10
N SER A 220 28.52 -50.88 -21.85
CA SER A 220 27.66 -52.07 -21.73
C SER A 220 28.33 -53.26 -21.05
N LEU A 221 29.67 -53.34 -21.01
CA LEU A 221 30.41 -54.44 -20.39
C LEU A 221 30.09 -54.66 -18.91
N PRO A 222 29.95 -53.62 -18.05
CA PRO A 222 29.56 -53.83 -16.66
C PRO A 222 28.24 -54.58 -16.51
N SER A 223 27.29 -54.33 -17.42
CA SER A 223 26.01 -55.04 -17.45
C SER A 223 26.19 -56.49 -17.91
N VAL A 224 27.05 -56.74 -18.91
CA VAL A 224 27.37 -58.10 -19.36
C VAL A 224 28.05 -58.91 -18.26
N PHE A 225 28.98 -58.31 -17.50
CA PHE A 225 29.58 -58.98 -16.33
C PHE A 225 28.55 -59.33 -15.25
N ALA A 226 27.48 -58.55 -15.10
CA ALA A 226 26.40 -58.89 -14.18
C ALA A 226 25.58 -60.11 -14.65
N LEU A 227 25.56 -60.37 -15.97
CA LEU A 227 24.70 -61.37 -16.60
C LEU A 227 25.39 -62.72 -16.86
N THR A 228 26.72 -62.76 -16.97
CA THR A 228 27.44 -64.01 -17.24
C THR A 228 28.76 -64.10 -16.46
N ASP A 229 29.11 -65.32 -16.05
CA ASP A 229 30.40 -65.66 -15.43
C ASP A 229 31.40 -66.31 -16.41
N ARG A 230 31.01 -66.46 -17.69
CA ARG A 230 31.84 -67.09 -18.74
C ARG A 230 33.00 -66.20 -19.22
N ILE A 231 33.06 -64.95 -18.76
CA ILE A 231 34.12 -63.99 -19.10
C ILE A 231 35.00 -63.78 -17.87
N SER A 232 36.29 -64.08 -18.00
CA SER A 232 37.30 -63.86 -16.96
C SER A 232 37.76 -62.40 -16.97
N SER A 233 38.23 -61.92 -18.12
CA SER A 233 38.71 -60.55 -18.27
C SER A 233 38.69 -60.08 -19.73
N ILE A 234 38.66 -58.76 -19.93
CA ILE A 234 38.84 -58.12 -21.23
C ILE A 234 39.97 -57.10 -21.10
N ARG A 235 40.99 -57.22 -21.94
CA ARG A 235 42.09 -56.25 -22.05
C ARG A 235 41.93 -55.44 -23.33
N ILE A 236 42.05 -54.12 -23.23
CA ILE A 236 42.05 -53.20 -24.37
C ILE A 236 43.39 -52.47 -24.38
N GLN A 237 44.21 -52.74 -25.40
CA GLN A 237 45.49 -52.10 -25.68
C GLN A 237 45.32 -51.18 -26.88
N ASP A 238 45.04 -49.90 -26.65
CA ASP A 238 45.01 -48.88 -27.68
C ASP A 238 46.37 -48.18 -27.75
N ASN A 239 47.25 -48.67 -28.62
CA ASN A 239 48.59 -48.11 -28.83
C ASN A 239 48.55 -46.78 -29.58
N ILE A 240 47.40 -46.37 -30.14
CA ILE A 240 47.24 -45.07 -30.80
C ILE A 240 47.03 -43.97 -29.77
N SER A 241 46.20 -44.24 -28.75
CA SER A 241 45.96 -43.33 -27.63
C SER A 241 46.88 -43.58 -26.42
N ASN A 242 47.75 -44.60 -26.49
CA ASN A 242 48.65 -45.05 -25.43
C ASN A 242 47.91 -45.49 -24.15
N GLU A 243 46.84 -46.26 -24.34
CA GLU A 243 45.99 -46.79 -23.28
C GLU A 243 46.10 -48.32 -23.22
N ASP A 244 46.30 -48.89 -22.03
CA ASP A 244 46.26 -50.34 -21.81
C ASP A 244 45.50 -50.63 -20.51
N TYR A 245 44.25 -51.08 -20.68
CA TYR A 245 43.31 -51.30 -19.59
C TYR A 245 42.83 -52.73 -19.54
N LEU A 246 42.71 -53.25 -18.32
CA LEU A 246 42.16 -54.55 -18.00
C LEU A 246 40.83 -54.37 -17.26
N TYR A 247 39.79 -55.00 -17.77
CA TYR A 247 38.45 -55.04 -17.18
C TYR A 247 38.22 -56.40 -16.52
N LYS A 248 37.80 -56.39 -15.26
CA LYS A 248 37.51 -57.61 -14.48
C LYS A 248 36.26 -57.46 -13.64
N LYS A 249 35.56 -58.58 -13.46
CA LYS A 249 34.43 -58.72 -12.52
C LYS A 249 34.95 -58.97 -11.10
N GLU A 250 34.36 -58.30 -10.12
CA GLU A 250 34.58 -58.56 -8.69
C GLU A 250 33.54 -59.56 -8.14
N PRO A 251 33.78 -60.14 -6.95
CA PRO A 251 32.77 -60.97 -6.27
C PRO A 251 31.43 -60.24 -6.08
N LEU A 252 30.34 -61.01 -6.16
CA LEU A 252 28.98 -60.51 -5.97
C LEU A 252 28.80 -59.91 -4.57
N LYS A 253 28.08 -58.79 -4.49
CA LYS A 253 27.61 -58.19 -3.24
C LYS A 253 26.09 -58.14 -3.23
N SER A 254 25.51 -57.79 -2.09
CA SER A 254 24.06 -57.66 -1.93
C SER A 254 23.70 -56.31 -1.34
N TYR A 255 22.58 -55.75 -1.79
CA TYR A 255 21.90 -54.61 -1.20
C TYR A 255 20.43 -54.96 -1.08
N LYS A 256 19.98 -55.25 0.15
CA LYS A 256 18.67 -55.84 0.42
C LYS A 256 18.43 -57.07 -0.47
N LYS A 257 17.35 -57.11 -1.27
CA LYS A 257 17.11 -58.20 -2.25
C LYS A 257 17.87 -58.02 -3.58
N LEU A 258 18.47 -56.86 -3.84
CA LEU A 258 19.23 -56.62 -5.06
C LEU A 258 20.63 -57.22 -4.95
N SER A 259 21.05 -57.92 -5.99
CA SER A 259 22.43 -58.32 -6.16
C SER A 259 23.22 -57.21 -6.84
N ILE A 260 24.46 -56.98 -6.41
CA ILE A 260 25.35 -55.96 -6.97
C ILE A 260 26.59 -56.63 -7.56
N VAL A 261 26.87 -56.37 -8.82
CA VAL A 261 28.16 -56.71 -9.45
C VAL A 261 28.98 -55.44 -9.59
N ASN A 262 30.20 -55.45 -9.03
CA ASN A 262 31.19 -54.45 -9.39
C ASN A 262 32.10 -55.02 -10.48
N SER A 263 32.56 -54.14 -11.36
CA SER A 263 33.63 -54.41 -12.30
C SER A 263 34.64 -53.27 -12.27
N ILE A 264 35.92 -53.60 -12.31
CA ILE A 264 37.00 -52.62 -12.24
C ILE A 264 37.65 -52.45 -13.61
N LYS A 265 38.06 -51.22 -13.90
CA LYS A 265 39.01 -50.87 -14.96
C LYS A 265 40.33 -50.55 -14.29
N GLN A 266 41.40 -51.25 -14.65
CA GLN A 266 42.72 -51.05 -14.08
C GLN A 266 43.79 -51.03 -15.17
N THR A 267 44.92 -50.40 -14.90
CA THR A 267 46.13 -50.52 -15.72
C THR A 267 46.82 -51.87 -15.49
N ILE A 268 47.76 -52.24 -16.36
CA ILE A 268 48.46 -53.54 -16.30
C ILE A 268 49.21 -53.75 -14.97
N ASP A 269 49.73 -52.67 -14.38
CA ASP A 269 50.41 -52.65 -13.08
C ASP A 269 49.45 -52.81 -11.89
N GLY A 270 48.15 -52.99 -12.13
CA GLY A 270 47.13 -53.25 -11.12
C GLY A 270 46.55 -52.00 -10.47
N LYS A 271 46.88 -50.80 -10.96
CA LYS A 271 46.26 -49.57 -10.44
C LYS A 271 44.84 -49.44 -10.99
N GLN A 272 43.88 -49.44 -10.07
CA GLN A 272 42.47 -49.20 -10.39
C GLN A 272 42.26 -47.76 -10.88
N ILE A 273 41.64 -47.63 -12.05
CA ILE A 273 41.31 -46.37 -12.73
C ILE A 273 39.84 -46.01 -12.51
N ASP A 274 38.95 -47.00 -12.61
CA ASP A 274 37.52 -46.80 -12.44
C ASP A 274 36.83 -48.06 -11.88
N GLN A 275 35.65 -47.87 -11.30
CA GLN A 275 34.77 -48.94 -10.84
C GLN A 275 33.35 -48.69 -11.32
N PHE A 276 32.79 -49.70 -11.98
CA PHE A 276 31.40 -49.71 -12.40
C PHE A 276 30.62 -50.66 -11.51
N SER A 277 29.43 -50.25 -11.11
CA SER A 277 28.53 -51.06 -10.29
C SER A 277 27.19 -51.21 -10.98
N VAL A 278 26.63 -52.42 -10.96
CA VAL A 278 25.33 -52.74 -11.55
C VAL A 278 24.49 -53.45 -10.50
N ALA A 279 23.31 -52.89 -10.20
CA ALA A 279 22.31 -53.56 -9.38
C ALA A 279 21.42 -54.43 -10.28
N PHE A 280 21.13 -55.65 -9.86
CA PHE A 280 20.26 -56.55 -10.59
C PHE A 280 19.41 -57.43 -9.66
N LEU A 281 18.28 -57.89 -10.20
CA LEU A 281 17.35 -58.80 -9.55
C LEU A 281 16.91 -59.85 -10.56
N THR A 282 16.97 -61.12 -10.18
CA THR A 282 16.60 -62.25 -11.04
C THR A 282 15.46 -63.02 -10.41
N GLN A 283 14.44 -63.32 -11.22
CA GLN A 283 13.36 -64.23 -10.85
C GLN A 283 12.96 -65.05 -12.08
N ASP A 284 12.87 -66.37 -11.90
CA ASP A 284 12.72 -67.35 -12.99
C ASP A 284 13.79 -67.14 -14.07
N SER A 285 13.39 -66.97 -15.34
CA SER A 285 14.27 -66.75 -16.49
C SER A 285 14.48 -65.26 -16.83
N VAL A 286 14.05 -64.33 -15.97
CA VAL A 286 14.13 -62.88 -16.21
C VAL A 286 15.01 -62.20 -15.18
N THR A 287 15.90 -61.34 -15.66
CA THR A 287 16.74 -60.46 -14.83
C THR A 287 16.46 -59.00 -15.18
N LEU A 288 16.22 -58.17 -14.18
CA LEU A 288 16.24 -56.71 -14.32
C LEU A 288 17.55 -56.16 -13.77
N LEU A 289 18.12 -55.16 -14.45
CA LEU A 289 19.35 -54.54 -13.98
C LEU A 289 19.47 -53.06 -14.33
N TRP A 290 20.19 -52.31 -13.49
CA TRP A 290 20.50 -50.90 -13.74
C TRP A 290 21.89 -50.51 -13.23
N PRO A 291 22.66 -49.70 -13.99
CA PRO A 291 23.91 -49.13 -13.49
C PRO A 291 23.69 -48.17 -12.31
N ILE A 292 24.54 -48.27 -11.29
CA ILE A 292 24.52 -47.42 -10.10
C ILE A 292 25.85 -46.67 -9.97
N GLU A 293 25.79 -45.46 -9.42
CA GLU A 293 26.98 -44.64 -9.14
C GLU A 293 27.61 -45.03 -7.81
N TYR A 294 26.77 -45.40 -6.83
CA TYR A 294 27.20 -45.61 -5.46
C TYR A 294 26.18 -46.42 -4.67
N TYR A 295 26.65 -47.19 -3.69
CA TYR A 295 25.79 -47.87 -2.71
C TYR A 295 26.50 -48.06 -1.37
N ARG A 296 25.70 -48.09 -0.30
CA ARG A 296 26.02 -48.54 1.07
C ARG A 296 24.84 -49.34 1.61
N SER A 297 24.90 -49.76 2.88
CA SER A 297 23.83 -50.52 3.53
C SER A 297 22.46 -49.80 3.55
N ASP A 298 22.45 -48.48 3.48
CA ASP A 298 21.28 -47.61 3.70
C ASP A 298 21.03 -46.63 2.55
N THR A 299 21.77 -46.73 1.44
CA THR A 299 21.56 -45.86 0.29
C THR A 299 22.09 -46.47 -1.00
N VAL A 300 21.42 -46.16 -2.10
CA VAL A 300 21.89 -46.47 -3.45
C VAL A 300 21.59 -45.29 -4.37
N ILE A 301 22.53 -44.93 -5.24
CA ILE A 301 22.40 -43.81 -6.17
C ILE A 301 22.37 -44.35 -7.59
N LEU A 302 21.25 -44.17 -8.28
CA LEU A 302 21.10 -44.61 -9.67
C LEU A 302 21.85 -43.66 -10.62
N LYS A 303 22.46 -44.24 -11.66
CA LYS A 303 23.20 -43.52 -12.70
C LYS A 303 22.27 -43.08 -13.83
N ASP A 304 22.49 -41.90 -14.44
CA ASP A 304 21.83 -41.51 -15.71
C ASP A 304 22.45 -42.27 -16.90
N ALA A 305 22.33 -43.60 -16.88
CA ALA A 305 22.95 -44.49 -17.86
C ALA A 305 22.52 -44.14 -19.30
N ARG A 306 21.25 -43.75 -19.50
CA ARG A 306 20.72 -43.36 -20.82
C ARG A 306 21.40 -42.11 -21.36
N LYS A 307 21.61 -41.08 -20.54
CA LYS A 307 22.28 -39.84 -20.96
C LYS A 307 23.75 -40.09 -21.24
N LEU A 308 24.44 -40.82 -20.37
CA LEU A 308 25.85 -41.16 -20.53
C LEU A 308 26.09 -41.96 -21.82
N TYR A 309 25.29 -43.00 -22.03
CA TYR A 309 25.32 -43.78 -23.26
C TYR A 309 25.10 -42.88 -24.49
N LYS A 310 24.08 -42.00 -24.45
CA LYS A 310 23.81 -41.06 -25.56
C LYS A 310 24.94 -40.06 -25.79
N SER A 311 25.56 -39.52 -24.75
CA SER A 311 26.71 -38.60 -24.91
C SER A 311 27.94 -39.30 -25.48
N SER A 312 28.18 -40.56 -25.09
CA SER A 312 29.35 -41.32 -25.54
C SER A 312 29.20 -41.84 -26.97
N LEU A 313 28.01 -42.33 -27.33
CA LEU A 313 27.77 -43.11 -28.56
C LEU A 313 26.83 -42.42 -29.56
N GLY A 314 26.26 -41.25 -29.22
CA GLY A 314 25.34 -40.51 -30.07
C GLY A 314 23.99 -41.20 -30.34
N SER A 315 23.67 -42.31 -29.66
CA SER A 315 22.43 -43.07 -29.86
C SER A 315 21.75 -43.42 -28.54
N SER A 316 20.56 -44.00 -28.64
CA SER A 316 19.83 -44.54 -27.49
C SER A 316 20.47 -45.82 -26.97
N MET A 317 20.40 -46.00 -25.65
CA MET A 317 20.90 -47.17 -24.92
C MET A 317 20.03 -48.41 -25.18
N PRO A 318 20.63 -49.61 -25.37
CA PRO A 318 19.88 -50.86 -25.45
C PRO A 318 19.20 -51.17 -24.10
N LEU A 319 17.98 -51.70 -24.17
CA LEU A 319 17.19 -52.04 -22.98
C LEU A 319 16.87 -53.53 -22.87
N LEU A 320 17.13 -54.31 -23.93
CA LEU A 320 17.05 -55.76 -23.89
C LEU A 320 18.43 -56.39 -24.05
N PHE A 321 18.68 -57.42 -23.26
CA PHE A 321 19.87 -58.24 -23.30
C PHE A 321 19.47 -59.72 -23.44
N CYS A 322 20.19 -60.44 -24.29
CA CYS A 322 20.14 -61.90 -24.39
C CYS A 322 21.60 -62.37 -24.30
N THR A 323 22.08 -62.48 -23.06
CA THR A 323 23.50 -62.39 -22.61
C THR A 323 24.18 -61.06 -22.95
N PHE A 324 24.10 -60.61 -24.20
CA PHE A 324 24.69 -59.38 -24.74
C PHE A 324 23.61 -58.36 -25.12
N PRO A 325 23.96 -57.06 -25.20
CA PRO A 325 23.01 -56.01 -25.56
C PRO A 325 22.43 -56.21 -26.97
N LEU A 326 21.11 -56.22 -27.08
CA LEU A 326 20.41 -56.14 -28.37
C LEU A 326 20.44 -54.68 -28.86
N ILE A 327 21.47 -54.34 -29.64
CA ILE A 327 21.73 -52.97 -30.14
C ILE A 327 20.59 -52.55 -31.08
N GLY A 328 19.67 -51.73 -30.56
CA GLY A 328 18.45 -51.30 -31.26
C GLY A 328 17.19 -51.41 -30.40
N SER A 329 17.22 -52.22 -29.34
CA SER A 329 16.08 -52.53 -28.45
C SER A 329 15.50 -51.37 -27.64
N HIS A 330 16.08 -50.17 -27.74
CA HIS A 330 15.59 -48.95 -27.10
C HIS A 330 14.14 -48.58 -27.45
N GLU A 331 13.61 -49.08 -28.57
CA GLU A 331 12.24 -48.86 -29.04
C GLU A 331 11.17 -49.50 -28.14
N ILE A 332 11.54 -50.48 -27.31
CA ILE A 332 10.62 -51.09 -26.35
C ILE A 332 10.24 -50.11 -25.24
N GLN A 333 11.02 -49.04 -24.98
CA GLN A 333 10.68 -48.01 -23.96
C GLN A 333 10.42 -48.54 -22.54
N PHE A 334 11.07 -49.63 -22.12
CA PHE A 334 11.00 -50.10 -20.74
C PHE A 334 11.86 -49.22 -19.79
N PRO A 335 11.46 -49.00 -18.52
CA PRO A 335 12.15 -48.09 -17.60
C PRO A 335 13.51 -48.59 -17.11
N ILE A 336 13.77 -49.89 -17.18
CA ILE A 336 15.01 -50.55 -16.75
C ILE A 336 15.53 -51.51 -17.85
N ILE A 337 16.73 -52.08 -17.70
CA ILE A 337 17.22 -53.10 -18.64
C ILE A 337 16.61 -54.45 -18.27
N ILE A 338 16.14 -55.18 -19.27
CA ILE A 338 15.62 -56.54 -19.15
C ILE A 338 16.61 -57.50 -19.80
N HIS A 339 16.91 -58.59 -19.09
CA HIS A 339 17.66 -59.71 -19.63
C HIS A 339 16.87 -61.02 -19.52
N SER A 340 16.97 -61.84 -20.55
CA SER A 340 16.60 -63.26 -20.51
C SER A 340 17.38 -64.02 -21.59
N GLU A 341 17.89 -65.21 -21.24
CA GLU A 341 18.48 -66.13 -22.22
C GLU A 341 17.41 -66.76 -23.13
N GLU A 342 16.14 -66.74 -22.70
CA GLU A 342 14.99 -67.29 -23.44
C GLU A 342 14.41 -66.33 -24.47
N PHE A 343 14.92 -65.09 -24.57
CA PHE A 343 14.52 -64.18 -25.64
C PHE A 343 14.84 -64.80 -27.00
N VAL A 344 13.92 -64.66 -27.95
CA VAL A 344 14.11 -65.03 -29.36
C VAL A 344 14.32 -63.74 -30.16
N PRO A 345 15.58 -63.34 -30.47
CA PRO A 345 15.87 -62.12 -31.21
C PRO A 345 15.52 -62.27 -32.70
N ASN A 346 15.35 -61.15 -33.38
CA ASN A 346 15.23 -61.13 -34.84
C ASN A 346 16.57 -61.48 -35.54
N GLU A 347 16.53 -61.68 -36.87
CA GLU A 347 17.72 -62.07 -37.66
C GLU A 347 18.86 -61.06 -37.54
N THR A 348 18.54 -59.77 -37.38
CA THR A 348 19.52 -58.71 -37.21
C THR A 348 19.97 -58.52 -35.77
N ARG A 349 19.45 -59.29 -34.80
CA ARG A 349 19.79 -59.24 -33.36
C ARG A 349 19.78 -57.81 -32.78
N ASP A 350 18.89 -56.95 -33.26
CA ASP A 350 18.67 -55.59 -32.73
C ASP A 350 17.45 -55.48 -31.80
N GLY A 351 16.60 -56.51 -31.75
CA GLY A 351 15.43 -56.53 -30.88
C GLY A 351 14.72 -57.88 -30.90
N VAL A 352 13.53 -57.91 -30.31
CA VAL A 352 12.61 -59.06 -30.27
C VAL A 352 11.28 -58.65 -30.87
N SER A 353 10.63 -59.54 -31.61
CA SER A 353 9.28 -59.28 -32.12
C SER A 353 8.24 -59.51 -31.02
N LEU A 354 7.26 -58.62 -30.94
CA LEU A 354 6.20 -58.59 -29.93
C LEU A 354 4.82 -58.39 -30.59
N THR A 355 4.66 -58.88 -31.83
CA THR A 355 3.38 -58.83 -32.56
C THR A 355 2.47 -59.96 -32.12
N LYS A 356 1.18 -59.96 -32.47
CA LYS A 356 0.26 -61.11 -32.27
C LYS A 356 0.08 -61.94 -33.54
N THR A 357 1.09 -61.93 -34.41
CA THR A 357 0.99 -62.64 -35.69
C THR A 357 1.00 -64.14 -35.44
N THR A 358 -0.05 -64.84 -35.87
CA THR A 358 -0.10 -66.30 -35.88
C THR A 358 0.33 -66.82 -37.25
N ILE A 359 1.04 -67.95 -37.26
CA ILE A 359 1.27 -68.75 -38.46
C ILE A 359 0.71 -70.14 -38.26
N THR A 360 0.15 -70.74 -39.32
CA THR A 360 -0.25 -72.14 -39.30
C THR A 360 0.97 -73.03 -39.39
N ASP A 361 1.20 -73.86 -38.39
CA ASP A 361 2.22 -74.90 -38.44
C ASP A 361 1.80 -75.94 -39.48
N LYS A 362 2.58 -76.08 -40.54
CA LYS A 362 2.31 -77.00 -41.65
C LYS A 362 2.34 -78.49 -41.23
N LYS A 363 2.88 -78.82 -40.06
CA LYS A 363 2.95 -80.20 -39.54
C LYS A 363 1.78 -80.52 -38.62
N THR A 364 1.30 -79.58 -37.82
CA THR A 364 0.24 -79.80 -36.83
C THR A 364 -1.10 -79.18 -37.20
N ASP A 365 -1.14 -78.34 -38.24
CA ASP A 365 -2.30 -77.53 -38.66
C ASP A 365 -2.82 -76.58 -37.57
N GLU A 366 -2.01 -76.31 -36.55
CA GLU A 366 -2.32 -75.39 -35.45
C GLU A 366 -1.81 -73.97 -35.74
N GLU A 367 -2.57 -72.96 -35.30
CA GLU A 367 -2.07 -71.58 -35.28
C GLU A 367 -1.09 -71.38 -34.10
N ILE A 368 0.15 -71.03 -34.44
CA ILE A 368 1.21 -70.75 -33.47
C ILE A 368 1.52 -69.26 -33.48
N ASP A 369 1.45 -68.64 -32.30
CA ASP A 369 1.92 -67.28 -32.04
C ASP A 369 3.41 -67.30 -31.73
N LEU A 370 4.23 -66.94 -32.72
CA LEU A 370 5.70 -66.99 -32.66
C LEU A 370 6.29 -66.08 -31.57
N ASP A 371 5.58 -65.01 -31.21
CA ASP A 371 6.09 -63.96 -30.31
C ASP A 371 5.57 -64.14 -28.86
N LYS A 372 4.76 -65.19 -28.60
CA LYS A 372 4.12 -65.45 -27.30
C LYS A 372 5.12 -65.59 -26.15
N SER A 373 6.26 -66.23 -26.38
CA SER A 373 7.32 -66.38 -25.37
C SER A 373 7.92 -65.02 -25.00
N ASN A 374 8.33 -64.22 -25.98
CA ASN A 374 8.89 -62.89 -25.77
C ASN A 374 7.92 -61.97 -25.01
N ARG A 375 6.62 -61.99 -25.38
CA ARG A 375 5.57 -61.23 -24.66
C ARG A 375 5.43 -61.69 -23.22
N ALA A 376 5.45 -63.00 -22.96
CA ALA A 376 5.37 -63.55 -21.60
C ALA A 376 6.57 -63.14 -20.73
N LEU A 377 7.78 -63.10 -21.29
CA LEU A 377 8.99 -62.61 -20.60
C LEU A 377 8.87 -61.14 -20.19
N LEU A 378 8.31 -60.29 -21.06
CA LEU A 378 8.06 -58.87 -20.75
C LEU A 378 7.00 -58.68 -19.65
N VAL A 379 5.96 -59.51 -19.62
CA VAL A 379 4.96 -59.48 -18.53
C VAL A 379 5.59 -59.91 -17.21
N LYS A 380 6.45 -60.94 -17.21
CA LYS A 380 7.24 -61.33 -16.03
C LYS A 380 8.18 -60.21 -15.59
N ALA A 381 8.86 -59.55 -16.53
CA ALA A 381 9.70 -58.38 -16.26
C ALA A 381 8.89 -57.23 -15.62
N SER A 382 7.66 -57.01 -16.06
CA SER A 382 6.75 -56.01 -15.49
C SER A 382 6.45 -56.28 -14.01
N LYS A 383 6.18 -57.54 -13.65
CA LYS A 383 5.97 -57.95 -12.24
C LYS A 383 7.24 -57.85 -11.41
N LEU A 384 8.38 -58.26 -11.96
CA LEU A 384 9.67 -58.19 -11.27
C LEU A 384 10.11 -56.74 -11.00
N TYR A 385 9.68 -55.81 -11.85
CA TYR A 385 9.96 -54.39 -11.70
C TYR A 385 9.34 -53.81 -10.43
N GLU A 386 8.15 -54.26 -10.02
CA GLU A 386 7.52 -53.85 -8.77
C GLU A 386 8.44 -54.10 -7.58
N THR A 387 8.99 -55.32 -7.50
CA THR A 387 9.97 -55.67 -6.46
C THR A 387 11.25 -54.86 -6.60
N PHE A 388 11.77 -54.67 -7.82
CA PHE A 388 12.99 -53.88 -8.02
C PHE A 388 12.83 -52.44 -7.51
N ILE A 389 11.70 -51.79 -7.78
CA ILE A 389 11.43 -50.42 -7.36
C ILE A 389 11.12 -50.33 -5.86
N ASP A 390 10.41 -51.30 -5.28
CA ASP A 390 10.17 -51.34 -3.84
C ASP A 390 11.46 -51.38 -3.02
N GLU A 391 12.47 -52.14 -3.46
CA GLU A 391 13.77 -52.17 -2.79
C GLU A 391 14.49 -50.81 -2.80
N LEU A 392 14.11 -49.90 -3.71
CA LEU A 392 14.66 -48.56 -3.87
C LEU A 392 13.76 -47.45 -3.33
N ALA A 393 12.52 -47.76 -2.94
CA ALA A 393 11.49 -46.76 -2.67
C ALA A 393 11.89 -45.80 -1.55
N HIS A 394 12.56 -46.29 -0.50
CA HIS A 394 12.88 -45.47 0.68
C HIS A 394 14.25 -44.76 0.63
N ASP A 395 15.24 -45.36 0.00
CA ASP A 395 16.67 -44.98 0.12
C ASP A 395 17.42 -44.93 -1.23
N GLY A 396 16.72 -45.22 -2.33
CA GLY A 396 17.22 -45.08 -3.69
C GLY A 396 17.17 -43.64 -4.18
N ASN A 397 18.32 -43.00 -4.37
CA ASN A 397 18.43 -41.66 -4.92
C ASN A 397 18.40 -41.70 -6.46
N ASN A 398 17.96 -40.59 -7.07
CA ASN A 398 17.78 -40.46 -8.53
C ASN A 398 16.84 -41.53 -9.13
N ILE A 399 15.81 -41.94 -8.37
CA ILE A 399 14.90 -43.02 -8.75
C ILE A 399 14.19 -42.78 -10.08
N PHE A 400 14.03 -41.51 -10.48
CA PHE A 400 13.48 -41.12 -11.78
C PHE A 400 14.21 -41.75 -12.97
N TYR A 401 15.51 -42.10 -12.86
CA TYR A 401 16.22 -42.80 -13.94
C TYR A 401 15.68 -44.21 -14.22
N ALA A 402 14.95 -44.80 -13.27
CA ALA A 402 14.25 -46.07 -13.41
C ALA A 402 12.72 -45.89 -13.55
N LEU A 403 12.20 -44.71 -13.89
CA LEU A 403 10.75 -44.42 -14.01
C LEU A 403 10.34 -43.83 -15.37
N LYS A 404 11.18 -43.96 -16.40
CA LYS A 404 10.92 -43.38 -17.72
C LYS A 404 9.85 -44.18 -18.49
N LEU A 405 8.57 -43.82 -18.31
CA LEU A 405 7.39 -44.51 -18.84
C LEU A 405 6.54 -43.62 -19.79
N ASN A 406 7.17 -42.63 -20.44
CA ASN A 406 6.49 -41.51 -21.10
C ASN A 406 6.15 -41.67 -22.59
N LYS A 407 6.42 -42.81 -23.22
CA LYS A 407 6.20 -42.96 -24.68
C LYS A 407 5.50 -44.26 -25.01
N GLU A 408 4.41 -44.17 -25.76
CA GLU A 408 3.90 -45.29 -26.53
C GLU A 408 4.87 -45.58 -27.67
N THR A 409 5.18 -46.86 -27.88
CA THR A 409 6.07 -47.27 -28.96
C THR A 409 5.42 -47.01 -30.32
N SER A 410 6.19 -46.47 -31.27
CA SER A 410 5.74 -46.24 -32.65
C SER A 410 5.98 -47.46 -33.55
N SER A 411 6.66 -48.48 -33.04
CA SER A 411 7.20 -49.58 -33.83
C SER A 411 6.10 -50.54 -34.31
N ASN A 412 6.23 -51.00 -35.56
CA ASN A 412 5.29 -51.93 -36.19
C ASN A 412 5.46 -53.39 -35.73
N TRP A 413 6.58 -53.70 -35.10
CA TRP A 413 6.92 -55.02 -34.55
C TRP A 413 6.51 -55.19 -33.08
N ILE A 414 5.76 -54.23 -32.52
CA ILE A 414 5.17 -54.30 -31.18
C ILE A 414 3.66 -54.12 -31.29
N ASP A 415 2.87 -55.04 -30.71
CA ASP A 415 1.44 -54.83 -30.53
C ASP A 415 1.21 -53.71 -29.51
N LYS A 416 0.87 -52.51 -29.99
CA LYS A 416 0.76 -51.28 -29.18
C LYS A 416 -0.28 -51.39 -28.07
N LYS A 417 -1.42 -52.03 -28.35
CA LYS A 417 -2.52 -52.17 -27.40
C LYS A 417 -2.10 -53.10 -26.26
N TRP A 418 -1.60 -54.28 -26.59
CA TRP A 418 -1.08 -55.23 -25.61
C TRP A 418 0.07 -54.64 -24.80
N TYR A 419 1.03 -53.97 -25.45
CA TYR A 419 2.17 -53.40 -24.74
C TYR A 419 1.75 -52.30 -23.75
N LYS A 420 0.77 -51.47 -24.14
CA LYS A 420 0.17 -50.50 -23.24
C LYS A 420 -0.52 -51.17 -22.05
N ASP A 421 -1.46 -52.07 -22.34
CA ASP A 421 -2.38 -52.65 -21.36
C ASP A 421 -1.67 -53.61 -20.39
N GLU A 422 -0.73 -54.44 -20.88
CA GLU A 422 -0.10 -55.53 -20.10
C GLU A 422 1.30 -55.19 -19.57
N VAL A 423 1.95 -54.15 -20.11
CA VAL A 423 3.31 -53.76 -19.69
C VAL A 423 3.31 -52.35 -19.11
N ILE A 424 2.93 -51.33 -19.86
CA ILE A 424 3.11 -49.92 -19.43
C ILE A 424 2.14 -49.52 -18.30
N GLU A 425 0.85 -49.80 -18.42
CA GLU A 425 -0.15 -49.40 -17.41
C GLU A 425 0.06 -50.05 -16.03
N PRO A 426 0.44 -51.34 -15.92
CA PRO A 426 0.84 -51.94 -14.64
C PRO A 426 2.02 -51.21 -13.99
N LEU A 427 3.09 -50.91 -14.75
CA LEU A 427 4.26 -50.19 -14.25
C LEU A 427 3.90 -48.78 -13.74
N ARG A 428 3.05 -48.06 -14.50
CA ARG A 428 2.57 -46.72 -14.16
C ARG A 428 1.71 -46.76 -12.90
N SER A 429 0.77 -47.71 -12.83
CA SER A 429 -0.14 -47.87 -11.70
C SER A 429 0.59 -48.16 -10.40
N PHE A 430 1.63 -49.00 -10.47
CA PHE A 430 2.51 -49.27 -9.33
C PHE A 430 3.28 -48.02 -8.91
N ALA A 431 4.01 -47.38 -9.84
CA ALA A 431 4.81 -46.19 -9.56
C ALA A 431 4.02 -45.01 -8.97
N LEU A 432 2.73 -44.87 -9.31
CA LEU A 432 1.85 -43.83 -8.73
C LEU A 432 1.54 -44.06 -7.24
N ARG A 433 1.54 -45.33 -6.80
CA ARG A 433 1.18 -45.77 -5.44
C ARG A 433 2.41 -45.97 -4.54
N THR A 434 3.58 -46.16 -5.12
CA THR A 434 4.84 -46.32 -4.38
C THR A 434 5.36 -44.96 -3.90
N PRO A 435 5.87 -44.85 -2.65
CA PRO A 435 6.41 -43.60 -2.13
C PRO A 435 7.78 -43.28 -2.71
N LEU A 436 7.80 -42.70 -3.92
CA LEU A 436 9.03 -42.46 -4.69
C LEU A 436 9.47 -40.99 -4.72
N VAL A 437 8.59 -40.04 -4.36
CA VAL A 437 8.87 -38.61 -4.52
C VAL A 437 9.43 -38.02 -3.23
N ASP A 438 10.66 -37.53 -3.29
CA ASP A 438 11.25 -36.68 -2.25
C ASP A 438 10.52 -35.31 -2.25
N ILE A 439 9.80 -35.00 -1.17
CA ILE A 439 8.95 -33.80 -1.07
C ILE A 439 9.71 -32.60 -0.51
N TYR A 440 9.24 -31.41 -0.87
CA TYR A 440 9.70 -30.15 -0.29
C TYR A 440 9.41 -30.09 1.24
N ASP A 441 10.37 -29.60 2.02
CA ASP A 441 10.27 -29.34 3.47
C ASP A 441 10.21 -30.58 4.42
N ALA A 442 10.43 -31.80 3.92
CA ALA A 442 10.64 -32.97 4.77
C ALA A 442 12.07 -33.51 4.60
N SER A 443 12.81 -33.67 5.72
CA SER A 443 14.20 -34.15 5.67
C SER A 443 14.33 -35.64 5.36
N SER A 444 13.23 -36.42 5.26
CA SER A 444 13.32 -37.89 5.15
C SER A 444 12.07 -38.62 4.62
N GLU A 445 10.95 -37.94 4.36
CA GLU A 445 9.70 -38.64 4.01
C GLU A 445 9.43 -38.57 2.52
N ARG A 446 9.36 -39.73 1.86
CA ARG A 446 8.89 -39.85 0.49
C ARG A 446 7.40 -40.07 0.46
N LYS A 447 6.75 -39.49 -0.55
CA LYS A 447 5.32 -39.68 -0.78
C LYS A 447 5.04 -40.30 -2.14
N SER A 448 3.97 -41.07 -2.19
CA SER A 448 3.36 -41.53 -3.42
C SER A 448 2.63 -40.38 -4.10
N ILE A 449 2.50 -40.46 -5.43
CA ILE A 449 1.81 -39.43 -6.22
C ILE A 449 0.32 -39.42 -5.88
N LEU A 450 -0.26 -40.61 -5.71
CA LEU A 450 -1.63 -40.82 -5.27
C LEU A 450 -1.68 -41.22 -3.79
N ASN A 451 -2.72 -40.77 -3.08
CA ASN A 451 -3.01 -41.24 -1.72
C ASN A 451 -3.76 -42.59 -1.72
N GLU A 452 -4.07 -43.12 -0.54
CA GLU A 452 -4.80 -44.40 -0.37
C GLU A 452 -6.22 -44.40 -0.97
N LYS A 453 -6.80 -43.21 -1.23
CA LYS A 453 -8.13 -43.03 -1.86
C LYS A 453 -8.05 -42.82 -3.37
N GLU A 454 -6.87 -43.00 -3.97
CA GLU A 454 -6.60 -42.72 -5.39
C GLU A 454 -6.75 -41.25 -5.78
N GLU A 455 -6.65 -40.32 -4.83
CA GLU A 455 -6.66 -38.88 -5.09
C GLU A 455 -5.22 -38.35 -5.24
N ILE A 456 -5.06 -37.32 -6.08
CA ILE A 456 -3.76 -36.69 -6.31
C ILE A 456 -3.26 -36.01 -5.03
N GLN A 457 -2.09 -36.44 -4.57
CA GLN A 457 -1.43 -35.89 -3.39
C GLN A 457 -0.20 -35.05 -3.75
N ILE A 458 0.50 -35.40 -4.82
CA ILE A 458 1.72 -34.68 -5.26
C ILE A 458 1.44 -33.89 -6.53
N PHE A 459 1.85 -32.63 -6.49
CA PHE A 459 1.68 -31.68 -7.56
C PHE A 459 3.06 -31.27 -8.10
N PHE A 460 3.21 -31.24 -9.43
CA PHE A 460 4.49 -30.96 -10.09
C PHE A 460 4.48 -29.53 -10.68
N PRO A 461 5.11 -28.54 -10.03
CA PRO A 461 5.09 -27.17 -10.54
C PRO A 461 5.80 -27.05 -11.89
N SER A 462 5.14 -26.44 -12.87
CA SER A 462 5.77 -26.13 -14.15
C SER A 462 5.12 -24.94 -14.82
N ILE A 463 5.95 -23.99 -15.25
CA ILE A 463 5.49 -22.90 -16.11
C ILE A 463 6.08 -23.04 -17.51
N SER A 464 5.20 -23.20 -18.49
CA SER A 464 5.56 -23.11 -19.90
C SER A 464 5.75 -21.63 -20.26
N HIS A 465 6.88 -21.31 -20.88
CA HIS A 465 7.16 -19.97 -21.37
C HIS A 465 7.72 -20.06 -22.78
N LYS A 466 7.35 -19.11 -23.66
CA LYS A 466 7.82 -19.07 -25.06
C LYS A 466 9.34 -18.92 -25.19
N ILE A 467 10.03 -18.61 -24.10
CA ILE A 467 11.47 -18.30 -24.06
C ILE A 467 12.18 -19.48 -23.42
N SER A 468 13.12 -20.10 -24.15
CA SER A 468 13.95 -21.19 -23.63
C SER A 468 15.22 -20.67 -22.95
N GLY A 469 15.89 -21.52 -22.17
CA GLY A 469 17.19 -21.20 -21.55
C GLY A 469 17.11 -20.60 -20.13
N LYS A 470 18.09 -19.74 -19.78
CA LYS A 470 18.28 -19.25 -18.39
C LYS A 470 17.07 -18.50 -17.82
N ILE A 471 16.31 -17.82 -18.67
CA ILE A 471 15.11 -17.06 -18.26
C ILE A 471 14.00 -18.01 -17.81
N SER A 472 13.73 -19.07 -18.58
CA SER A 472 12.76 -20.12 -18.21
C SER A 472 13.10 -20.78 -16.88
N ASN A 473 14.38 -21.05 -16.62
CA ASN A 473 14.80 -21.64 -15.34
C ASN A 473 14.54 -20.69 -14.16
N ARG A 474 14.83 -19.39 -14.32
CA ARG A 474 14.53 -18.37 -13.28
C ARG A 474 13.03 -18.23 -13.03
N LEU A 475 12.20 -18.29 -14.07
CA LEU A 475 10.74 -18.24 -13.92
C LEU A 475 10.22 -19.49 -13.20
N ASN A 476 10.71 -20.68 -13.57
CA ASN A 476 10.36 -21.93 -12.88
C ASN A 476 10.80 -21.91 -11.40
N GLN A 477 11.96 -21.33 -11.08
CA GLN A 477 12.39 -21.14 -9.68
C GLN A 477 11.40 -20.27 -8.90
N LYS A 478 11.01 -19.12 -9.44
CA LYS A 478 10.02 -18.24 -8.81
C LYS A 478 8.68 -18.95 -8.64
N PHE A 479 8.23 -19.63 -9.69
CA PHE A 479 6.98 -20.39 -9.70
C PHE A 479 6.98 -21.52 -8.65
N PHE A 480 8.10 -22.22 -8.52
CA PHE A 480 8.31 -23.22 -7.50
C PHE A 480 8.17 -22.63 -6.11
N ILE A 481 8.75 -21.45 -5.84
CA ILE A 481 8.63 -20.79 -4.52
C ILE A 481 7.17 -20.48 -4.19
N PHE A 482 6.39 -19.95 -5.13
CA PHE A 482 4.95 -19.72 -4.91
C PHE A 482 4.21 -21.04 -4.63
N SER A 483 4.51 -22.08 -5.40
CA SER A 483 3.94 -23.40 -5.22
C SER A 483 4.31 -24.00 -3.86
N ALA A 484 5.57 -23.87 -3.45
CA ALA A 484 6.10 -24.36 -2.19
C ALA A 484 5.40 -23.72 -0.99
N HIS A 485 5.19 -22.39 -1.03
CA HIS A 485 4.51 -21.68 0.05
C HIS A 485 3.03 -22.10 0.20
N LEU A 486 2.34 -22.47 -0.89
CA LEU A 486 0.92 -22.84 -0.85
C LEU A 486 0.71 -24.36 -0.66
N PHE A 487 1.50 -25.20 -1.29
CA PHE A 487 1.33 -26.64 -1.33
C PHE A 487 2.29 -27.39 -0.38
N GLY A 488 3.35 -26.76 0.13
CA GLY A 488 4.24 -27.34 1.14
C GLY A 488 4.79 -28.72 0.74
N GLY A 489 4.69 -29.69 1.65
CA GLY A 489 5.10 -31.09 1.44
C GLY A 489 4.21 -31.91 0.48
N ASN A 490 3.53 -31.25 -0.45
CA ASN A 490 2.78 -31.85 -1.55
C ASN A 490 3.41 -31.56 -2.93
N ILE A 491 4.63 -31.04 -2.97
CA ILE A 491 5.40 -30.86 -4.21
C ILE A 491 6.78 -31.53 -4.08
N PRO A 492 7.43 -31.94 -5.19
CA PRO A 492 8.78 -32.49 -5.17
C PRO A 492 9.84 -31.49 -4.72
N GLN A 493 11.01 -31.99 -4.33
CA GLN A 493 12.23 -31.18 -4.16
C GLN A 493 12.61 -30.45 -5.45
N TRP A 494 13.11 -29.21 -5.31
CA TRP A 494 13.47 -28.37 -6.46
C TRP A 494 14.50 -29.02 -7.38
N ASN A 495 15.51 -29.68 -6.79
CA ASN A 495 16.62 -30.27 -7.53
C ASN A 495 16.18 -31.41 -8.45
N ASP A 496 15.13 -32.14 -8.07
CA ASP A 496 14.64 -33.32 -8.80
C ASP A 496 13.49 -32.99 -9.74
N LEU A 497 12.80 -31.87 -9.53
CA LEU A 497 11.60 -31.48 -10.28
C LEU A 497 11.80 -31.51 -11.81
N LYS A 498 12.98 -31.09 -12.28
CA LYS A 498 13.32 -31.12 -13.70
C LYS A 498 13.37 -32.56 -14.25
N GLU A 499 13.94 -33.49 -13.49
CA GLU A 499 14.03 -34.88 -13.93
C GLU A 499 12.68 -35.58 -13.80
N TRP A 500 11.86 -35.25 -12.79
CA TRP A 500 10.46 -35.69 -12.72
C TRP A 500 9.67 -35.29 -13.98
N HIS A 501 9.74 -34.03 -14.41
CA HIS A 501 9.11 -33.58 -15.66
C HIS A 501 9.60 -34.32 -16.91
N ARG A 502 10.81 -34.88 -16.89
CA ARG A 502 11.39 -35.63 -18.00
C ARG A 502 10.88 -37.07 -18.08
N VAL A 503 10.48 -37.66 -16.96
CA VAL A 503 10.17 -39.11 -16.87
C VAL A 503 8.69 -39.40 -16.70
N LEU A 504 7.94 -38.47 -16.11
CA LEU A 504 6.50 -38.59 -15.93
C LEU A 504 5.75 -38.53 -17.27
N TRP A 505 4.65 -39.28 -17.34
CA TRP A 505 3.81 -39.46 -18.52
C TRP A 505 2.56 -38.57 -18.40
N GLN A 506 2.74 -37.28 -18.67
CA GLN A 506 1.76 -36.21 -18.38
C GLN A 506 0.37 -36.36 -19.04
N ASP A 507 0.18 -37.34 -19.93
CA ASP A 507 -1.07 -37.61 -20.62
C ASP A 507 -2.15 -38.30 -19.73
N GLN A 508 -1.90 -38.47 -18.43
CA GLN A 508 -2.80 -39.15 -17.49
C GLN A 508 -3.49 -38.19 -16.53
N GLU A 509 -4.77 -38.45 -16.25
CA GLU A 509 -5.59 -37.66 -15.30
C GLU A 509 -5.04 -37.70 -13.87
N ASN A 510 -4.27 -38.74 -13.52
CA ASN A 510 -3.76 -39.02 -12.17
C ASN A 510 -2.44 -38.29 -11.83
N ILE A 511 -1.91 -37.44 -12.72
CA ILE A 511 -0.70 -36.64 -12.46
C ILE A 511 -1.04 -35.16 -12.67
N LYS A 512 -0.95 -34.36 -11.61
CA LYS A 512 -1.22 -32.91 -11.71
C LYS A 512 0.06 -32.10 -11.85
N THR A 513 0.22 -31.48 -13.01
CA THR A 513 1.17 -30.37 -13.18
C THR A 513 0.50 -29.08 -12.71
N LEU A 514 1.14 -28.33 -11.80
CA LEU A 514 0.63 -27.01 -11.40
C LEU A 514 0.99 -25.96 -12.42
N HIS A 515 0.00 -25.15 -12.77
CA HIS A 515 0.15 -23.95 -13.57
C HIS A 515 -0.22 -22.71 -12.76
N LEU A 516 -0.03 -21.52 -13.34
CA LEU A 516 -0.29 -20.26 -12.65
C LEU A 516 -1.75 -20.15 -12.19
N GLU A 517 -2.66 -20.65 -13.02
CA GLU A 517 -4.09 -20.75 -12.75
C GLU A 517 -4.38 -21.50 -11.45
N ASP A 518 -3.65 -22.60 -11.15
CA ASP A 518 -3.81 -23.35 -9.91
C ASP A 518 -3.32 -22.56 -8.68
N ILE A 519 -2.25 -21.77 -8.82
CA ILE A 519 -1.76 -20.87 -7.76
C ILE A 519 -2.82 -19.80 -7.46
N LEU A 520 -3.40 -19.18 -8.50
CA LEU A 520 -4.40 -18.14 -8.33
C LEU A 520 -5.71 -18.69 -7.78
N ALA A 521 -6.12 -19.89 -8.22
CA ALA A 521 -7.27 -20.61 -7.66
C ALA A 521 -7.09 -20.87 -6.16
N GLU A 522 -5.89 -21.31 -5.76
CA GLU A 522 -5.60 -21.58 -4.35
C GLU A 522 -5.54 -20.29 -3.52
N VAL A 523 -4.97 -19.20 -4.04
CA VAL A 523 -5.04 -17.87 -3.38
C VAL A 523 -6.49 -17.42 -3.22
N GLN A 524 -7.29 -17.51 -4.28
CA GLN A 524 -8.72 -17.17 -4.26
C GLN A 524 -9.48 -17.98 -3.20
N ARG A 525 -9.15 -19.27 -3.03
CA ARG A 525 -9.78 -20.17 -2.05
C ARG A 525 -9.65 -19.68 -0.60
N PHE A 526 -8.58 -18.96 -0.27
CA PHE A 526 -8.42 -18.35 1.06
C PHE A 526 -9.32 -17.13 1.29
N GLY A 527 -9.79 -16.49 0.22
CA GLY A 527 -10.77 -15.40 0.23
C GLY A 527 -10.28 -14.05 0.77
N SER A 528 -9.26 -14.02 1.63
CA SER A 528 -8.71 -12.78 2.20
C SER A 528 -7.22 -12.86 2.50
N VAL A 529 -6.58 -11.68 2.61
CA VAL A 529 -5.18 -11.53 3.05
C VAL A 529 -4.96 -12.15 4.43
N LYS A 530 -5.95 -12.05 5.33
CA LYS A 530 -5.85 -12.63 6.68
C LYS A 530 -5.72 -14.15 6.62
N SER A 531 -6.62 -14.82 5.91
CA SER A 531 -6.59 -16.27 5.74
C SER A 531 -5.31 -16.74 5.02
N LEU A 532 -4.88 -16.01 3.98
CA LEU A 532 -3.64 -16.31 3.27
C LEU A 532 -2.42 -16.16 4.18
N SER A 533 -2.36 -15.12 5.03
CA SER A 533 -1.24 -14.90 5.94
C SER A 533 -1.05 -16.04 6.94
N ILE A 534 -2.17 -16.62 7.42
CA ILE A 534 -2.15 -17.81 8.30
C ILE A 534 -1.58 -19.01 7.55
N LYS A 535 -2.03 -19.26 6.30
CA LYS A 535 -1.51 -20.36 5.49
C LYS A 535 -0.01 -20.24 5.23
N LEU A 536 0.44 -19.03 4.90
CA LEU A 536 1.84 -18.76 4.60
C LEU A 536 2.73 -18.74 5.84
N GLY A 537 2.17 -18.66 7.05
CA GLY A 537 2.92 -18.55 8.30
C GLY A 537 3.68 -17.22 8.44
N ILE A 538 3.21 -16.15 7.80
CA ILE A 538 3.87 -14.82 7.77
C ILE A 538 2.90 -13.70 8.17
N SER A 539 3.45 -12.51 8.51
CA SER A 539 2.63 -11.35 8.85
C SER A 539 1.82 -10.81 7.66
N SER A 540 0.78 -10.01 7.92
CA SER A 540 0.00 -9.37 6.84
C SER A 540 0.86 -8.46 5.95
N VAL A 541 1.86 -7.78 6.52
CA VAL A 541 2.79 -6.92 5.76
C VAL A 541 3.63 -7.77 4.79
N GLU A 542 4.17 -8.90 5.26
CA GLU A 542 4.91 -9.83 4.40
C GLU A 542 4.00 -10.52 3.38
N THR A 543 2.73 -10.76 3.72
CA THR A 543 1.73 -11.30 2.79
C THR A 543 1.49 -10.35 1.61
N PHE A 544 1.39 -9.04 1.86
CA PHE A 544 1.31 -8.05 0.78
C PHE A 544 2.58 -8.03 -0.08
N LYS A 545 3.76 -8.19 0.50
CA LYS A 545 5.02 -8.31 -0.27
C LYS A 545 4.99 -9.56 -1.16
N TRP A 546 4.53 -10.69 -0.62
CA TRP A 546 4.37 -11.94 -1.37
C TRP A 546 3.37 -11.78 -2.53
N LEU A 547 2.20 -11.18 -2.28
CA LEU A 547 1.21 -10.87 -3.31
C LEU A 547 1.78 -9.95 -4.39
N ASN A 548 2.52 -8.91 -4.01
CA ASN A 548 3.15 -8.02 -4.98
C ASN A 548 4.22 -8.73 -5.83
N HIS A 549 4.96 -9.70 -5.27
CA HIS A 549 5.85 -10.55 -6.06
C HIS A 549 5.08 -11.47 -7.00
N LEU A 550 3.93 -12.00 -6.58
CA LEU A 550 3.04 -12.80 -7.43
C LEU A 550 2.48 -11.95 -8.59
N TYR A 551 2.05 -10.71 -8.34
CA TYR A 551 1.57 -9.82 -9.39
C TYR A 551 2.65 -9.52 -10.43
N LEU A 552 3.85 -9.15 -9.97
CA LEU A 552 5.00 -8.97 -10.85
C LEU A 552 5.33 -10.23 -11.66
N PHE A 553 5.09 -11.42 -11.09
CA PHE A 553 5.29 -12.69 -11.78
C PHE A 553 4.22 -12.95 -12.85
N ILE A 554 2.94 -12.68 -12.57
CA ILE A 554 1.85 -12.80 -13.56
C ILE A 554 2.17 -11.95 -14.79
N ASP A 555 2.59 -10.70 -14.58
CA ASP A 555 2.90 -9.78 -15.67
C ASP A 555 4.19 -10.15 -16.43
N GLN A 556 5.18 -10.75 -15.76
CA GLN A 556 6.36 -11.33 -16.41
C GLN A 556 6.04 -12.52 -17.33
N THR A 557 4.85 -13.10 -17.21
CA THR A 557 4.42 -14.29 -17.98
C THR A 557 3.36 -13.98 -19.03
N ASP A 558 3.07 -12.70 -19.28
CA ASP A 558 2.04 -12.21 -20.21
C ASP A 558 0.63 -12.79 -19.94
N LYS A 559 0.32 -13.09 -18.67
CA LYS A 559 -0.96 -13.70 -18.24
C LYS A 559 -1.89 -12.73 -17.47
N SER A 560 -1.82 -11.43 -17.75
CA SER A 560 -2.60 -10.41 -17.02
C SER A 560 -4.12 -10.54 -17.19
N LEU A 561 -4.63 -11.33 -18.14
CA LEU A 561 -6.07 -11.62 -18.24
C LEU A 561 -6.60 -12.41 -17.01
N LEU A 562 -5.73 -13.16 -16.33
CA LEU A 562 -6.10 -13.97 -15.17
C LEU A 562 -6.63 -13.14 -13.99
N TYR A 563 -6.31 -11.84 -13.93
CA TYR A 563 -6.86 -10.94 -12.90
C TYR A 563 -8.38 -10.75 -13.02
N GLN A 564 -8.96 -11.00 -14.21
CA GLN A 564 -10.41 -10.95 -14.44
C GLN A 564 -11.08 -12.29 -14.11
N GLU A 565 -10.32 -13.39 -14.11
CA GLU A 565 -10.82 -14.74 -13.86
C GLU A 565 -10.77 -15.11 -12.38
N TYR A 566 -9.70 -14.70 -11.68
CA TYR A 566 -9.41 -15.08 -10.29
C TYR A 566 -9.42 -13.88 -9.34
N ALA A 567 -10.16 -14.02 -8.23
CA ALA A 567 -10.19 -13.05 -7.15
C ALA A 567 -8.93 -13.17 -6.32
N VAL A 568 -7.93 -12.35 -6.63
CA VAL A 568 -6.62 -12.33 -5.94
C VAL A 568 -6.19 -10.94 -5.50
N ILE A 569 -6.89 -9.89 -5.92
CA ILE A 569 -6.56 -8.51 -5.57
C ILE A 569 -7.35 -8.12 -4.34
N PRO A 570 -6.70 -7.79 -3.21
CA PRO A 570 -7.42 -7.45 -2.00
C PRO A 570 -8.01 -6.05 -2.08
N ASN A 571 -9.26 -5.90 -1.65
CA ASN A 571 -9.87 -4.61 -1.38
C ASN A 571 -9.36 -4.02 -0.05
N GLN A 572 -9.78 -2.82 0.32
CA GLN A 572 -9.33 -2.16 1.56
C GLN A 572 -9.76 -2.86 2.85
N LYS A 573 -10.68 -3.83 2.79
CA LYS A 573 -11.01 -4.75 3.90
C LYS A 573 -10.08 -5.97 3.98
N GLY A 574 -9.29 -6.21 2.92
CA GLY A 574 -8.41 -7.35 2.78
C GLY A 574 -9.04 -8.55 2.09
N ASP A 575 -10.28 -8.44 1.60
CA ASP A 575 -10.99 -9.50 0.88
C ASP A 575 -10.58 -9.50 -0.59
N PHE A 576 -10.32 -10.68 -1.16
CA PHE A 576 -9.90 -10.80 -2.53
C PHE A 576 -11.07 -10.61 -3.51
N LYS A 577 -10.82 -9.85 -4.57
CA LYS A 577 -11.77 -9.49 -5.63
C LYS A 577 -11.15 -9.67 -7.00
N LYS A 578 -11.99 -9.87 -8.02
CA LYS A 578 -11.59 -9.89 -9.43
C LYS A 578 -11.46 -8.47 -9.97
N VAL A 579 -10.62 -8.28 -10.98
CA VAL A 579 -10.64 -7.05 -11.78
C VAL A 579 -11.93 -7.01 -12.58
N GLY A 580 -12.67 -5.90 -12.46
CA GLY A 580 -13.97 -5.72 -13.10
C GLY A 580 -15.18 -5.98 -12.19
N GLU A 581 -14.99 -6.54 -10.99
CA GLU A 581 -16.06 -6.78 -10.00
C GLU A 581 -16.26 -5.58 -9.06
N GLU A 582 -16.58 -4.41 -9.64
CA GLU A 582 -16.68 -3.12 -8.91
C GLU A 582 -15.44 -2.78 -8.06
N LEU A 583 -14.27 -3.24 -8.49
CA LEU A 583 -12.99 -2.95 -7.84
C LEU A 583 -12.24 -1.84 -8.58
N TYR A 584 -11.86 -0.80 -7.85
CA TYR A 584 -11.26 0.41 -8.38
C TYR A 584 -9.93 0.75 -7.69
N SER A 585 -9.02 1.36 -8.44
CA SER A 585 -7.77 1.90 -7.89
C SER A 585 -7.91 3.40 -7.58
N GLU A 586 -7.15 3.89 -6.59
CA GLU A 586 -7.17 5.32 -6.26
C GLU A 586 -6.27 6.13 -7.22
N GLU A 587 -6.74 7.28 -7.67
CA GLU A 587 -5.88 8.25 -8.37
C GLU A 587 -4.79 8.79 -7.44
N SER A 588 -3.53 8.77 -7.90
CA SER A 588 -2.39 9.23 -7.10
C SER A 588 -2.44 10.71 -6.73
N THR A 589 -3.12 11.52 -7.54
CA THR A 589 -3.27 12.97 -7.40
C THR A 589 -4.53 13.37 -6.63
N SER A 590 -5.47 12.44 -6.39
CA SER A 590 -6.74 12.70 -5.71
C SER A 590 -7.21 11.42 -4.99
N LYS A 591 -6.46 11.02 -3.95
CA LYS A 591 -6.78 9.78 -3.24
C LYS A 591 -8.05 9.92 -2.40
N ILE A 592 -8.72 8.80 -2.20
CA ILE A 592 -9.97 8.75 -1.46
C ILE A 592 -9.67 8.58 0.02
N GLU A 593 -10.01 9.57 0.82
CA GLU A 593 -9.66 9.56 2.24
C GLU A 593 -10.64 8.67 3.05
N PRO A 594 -10.13 7.77 3.92
CA PRO A 594 -10.97 6.85 4.70
C PRO A 594 -12.04 7.58 5.53
N GLU A 595 -11.73 8.78 6.02
CA GLU A 595 -12.64 9.64 6.75
C GLU A 595 -13.86 10.03 5.93
N LEU A 596 -13.69 10.28 4.62
CA LEU A 596 -14.78 10.65 3.72
C LEU A 596 -15.63 9.44 3.33
N ILE A 597 -15.04 8.26 3.19
CA ILE A 597 -15.80 7.00 3.04
C ILE A 597 -16.67 6.76 4.29
N CYS A 598 -16.15 6.99 5.49
CA CYS A 598 -16.92 6.88 6.73
C CYS A 598 -18.11 7.84 6.76
N ILE A 599 -17.95 9.07 6.25
CA ILE A 599 -19.04 10.05 6.15
C ILE A 599 -20.08 9.59 5.13
N LEU A 600 -19.64 9.14 3.95
CA LEU A 600 -20.53 8.61 2.93
C LEU A 600 -21.38 7.46 3.48
N ARG A 601 -20.79 6.52 4.23
CA ARG A 601 -21.51 5.43 4.91
C ARG A 601 -22.54 5.91 5.94
N ARG A 602 -22.30 7.03 6.63
CA ARG A 602 -23.27 7.61 7.58
C ARG A 602 -24.45 8.28 6.88
N LEU A 603 -24.23 8.80 5.68
CA LEU A 603 -25.25 9.43 4.84
C LEU A 603 -26.05 8.38 4.05
N ASP A 604 -25.38 7.33 3.60
CA ASP A 604 -25.95 6.19 2.89
C ASP A 604 -25.26 4.88 3.33
N ASN A 605 -25.97 4.10 4.15
CA ASN A 605 -25.47 2.84 4.70
C ASN A 605 -25.17 1.77 3.63
N SER A 606 -25.69 1.91 2.41
CA SER A 606 -25.47 0.96 1.31
C SER A 606 -24.17 1.20 0.54
N SER A 607 -23.53 2.36 0.73
CA SER A 607 -22.34 2.79 -0.01
C SER A 607 -21.04 2.53 0.77
N ASP A 608 -20.55 1.28 0.77
CA ASP A 608 -19.27 0.92 1.41
C ASP A 608 -18.10 0.83 0.41
N TRP A 609 -17.43 1.95 0.18
CA TRP A 609 -16.29 2.03 -0.74
C TRP A 609 -15.03 1.30 -0.27
N PHE A 610 -14.93 0.90 1.01
CA PHE A 610 -13.81 0.05 1.45
C PHE A 610 -13.86 -1.32 0.77
N ASP A 611 -15.05 -1.79 0.36
CA ASP A 611 -15.20 -3.05 -0.39
C ASP A 611 -14.78 -2.92 -1.86
N LYS A 612 -14.86 -1.70 -2.40
CA LYS A 612 -14.74 -1.36 -3.82
C LYS A 612 -13.37 -0.79 -4.19
N LEU A 613 -12.52 -0.47 -3.22
CA LEU A 613 -11.20 0.10 -3.47
C LEU A 613 -10.10 -0.93 -3.24
N VAL A 614 -9.11 -0.98 -4.12
CA VAL A 614 -7.90 -1.79 -3.96
C VAL A 614 -7.17 -1.39 -2.67
N HIS A 615 -6.69 -2.39 -1.93
CA HIS A 615 -5.87 -2.16 -0.73
C HIS A 615 -4.60 -1.39 -1.10
N ARG A 616 -4.27 -0.33 -0.35
CA ARG A 616 -3.11 0.56 -0.65
C ARG A 616 -1.74 -0.13 -0.66
N ALA A 617 -1.63 -1.29 -0.01
CA ALA A 617 -0.40 -2.10 -0.01
C ALA A 617 -0.29 -3.06 -1.20
N ALA A 618 -1.41 -3.34 -1.90
CA ALA A 618 -1.43 -4.15 -3.11
C ALA A 618 -1.05 -3.30 -4.32
N LYS A 619 -0.15 -3.82 -5.15
CA LYS A 619 0.39 -3.15 -6.33
C LYS A 619 0.29 -4.07 -7.56
N PRO A 620 -0.92 -4.46 -7.98
CA PRO A 620 -1.10 -5.18 -9.22
C PRO A 620 -0.62 -4.31 -10.40
N GLN A 621 0.00 -4.89 -11.43
CA GLN A 621 0.43 -4.09 -12.61
C GLN A 621 -0.64 -4.04 -13.71
N CYS A 622 -1.76 -4.74 -13.55
CA CYS A 622 -2.86 -4.65 -14.48
C CYS A 622 -3.58 -3.29 -14.41
N TYR A 623 -4.25 -2.93 -15.51
CA TYR A 623 -5.14 -1.79 -15.51
C TYR A 623 -6.37 -2.07 -14.63
N ILE A 624 -6.61 -1.20 -13.65
CA ILE A 624 -7.82 -1.17 -12.83
C ILE A 624 -8.38 0.24 -12.95
N GLU A 625 -9.66 0.36 -13.27
CA GLU A 625 -10.32 1.66 -13.42
C GLU A 625 -10.06 2.52 -12.18
N LYS A 626 -9.67 3.77 -12.42
CA LYS A 626 -9.30 4.70 -11.37
C LYS A 626 -10.53 5.47 -10.88
N ARG A 627 -10.58 5.67 -9.57
CA ARG A 627 -11.55 6.54 -8.90
C ARG A 627 -10.79 7.54 -8.05
N SER A 628 -11.35 8.74 -7.96
CA SER A 628 -10.77 9.87 -7.24
C SER A 628 -11.76 10.42 -6.23
N LEU A 629 -11.24 11.15 -5.25
CA LEU A 629 -12.07 11.92 -4.36
C LEU A 629 -12.90 12.95 -5.13
N LYS A 630 -12.24 13.72 -6.03
CA LYS A 630 -12.87 14.82 -6.77
C LYS A 630 -14.06 14.42 -7.62
N GLU A 631 -13.93 13.35 -8.41
CA GLU A 631 -14.93 13.00 -9.43
C GLU A 631 -15.99 12.00 -8.93
N HIS A 632 -15.76 11.31 -7.81
CA HIS A 632 -16.62 10.20 -7.39
C HIS A 632 -17.16 10.36 -5.96
N ILE A 633 -16.28 10.50 -4.97
CA ILE A 633 -16.71 10.55 -3.57
C ILE A 633 -17.30 11.91 -3.21
N SER A 634 -16.66 12.99 -3.65
CA SER A 634 -17.14 14.36 -3.43
C SER A 634 -18.53 14.58 -4.05
N PRO A 635 -18.79 14.23 -5.33
CA PRO A 635 -20.13 14.37 -5.90
C PRO A 635 -21.17 13.43 -5.28
N ALA A 636 -20.79 12.20 -4.89
CA ALA A 636 -21.71 11.28 -4.21
C ALA A 636 -22.19 11.84 -2.87
N ILE A 637 -21.26 12.32 -2.03
CA ILE A 637 -21.61 12.98 -0.77
C ILE A 637 -22.41 14.25 -1.05
N ASN A 638 -21.98 15.11 -1.97
CA ASN A 638 -22.69 16.36 -2.27
C ASN A 638 -24.09 16.14 -2.84
N THR A 639 -24.34 15.04 -3.56
CA THR A 639 -25.68 14.64 -4.00
C THR A 639 -26.58 14.29 -2.83
N LEU A 640 -26.05 13.58 -1.82
CA LEU A 640 -26.77 13.29 -0.58
C LEU A 640 -26.97 14.53 0.31
N LEU A 641 -26.12 15.54 0.15
CA LEU A 641 -26.26 16.83 0.80
C LEU A 641 -27.19 17.79 0.05
N LYS A 642 -27.65 17.52 -1.18
CA LYS A 642 -28.61 18.40 -1.87
C LYS A 642 -30.00 18.24 -1.26
N ASP A 643 -30.66 19.35 -0.97
CA ASP A 643 -32.09 19.32 -0.63
C ASP A 643 -32.89 19.03 -1.91
N LYS A 644 -33.81 18.06 -1.85
CA LYS A 644 -34.81 17.85 -2.89
C LYS A 644 -36.11 18.51 -2.43
N GLU A 645 -36.60 19.47 -3.21
CA GLU A 645 -37.83 20.23 -2.89
C GLU A 645 -39.12 19.42 -3.10
N GLU A 646 -39.08 18.24 -3.73
CA GLU A 646 -40.28 17.43 -3.98
C GLU A 646 -40.43 16.25 -3.00
N SER A 647 -41.46 16.39 -2.16
CA SER A 647 -42.23 15.36 -1.44
C SER A 647 -41.44 14.17 -0.87
N GLY A 648 -41.00 14.31 0.38
CA GLY A 648 -40.97 13.17 1.32
C GLY A 648 -39.63 12.71 1.89
N TYR A 649 -38.52 13.42 1.69
CA TYR A 649 -37.25 13.12 2.36
C TYR A 649 -36.76 14.28 3.22
N HIS A 650 -36.29 13.93 4.42
CA HIS A 650 -35.73 14.85 5.40
C HIS A 650 -34.59 15.68 4.79
N THR A 651 -34.69 17.01 4.82
CA THR A 651 -33.56 17.93 4.57
C THR A 651 -32.37 17.52 5.47
N PHE A 652 -31.13 17.62 4.98
CA PHE A 652 -29.93 17.18 5.73
C PHE A 652 -29.90 17.74 7.17
N VAL A 653 -30.42 18.96 7.36
CA VAL A 653 -30.57 19.65 8.65
C VAL A 653 -31.36 18.84 9.70
N ASN A 654 -32.29 17.99 9.26
CA ASN A 654 -33.09 17.11 10.13
C ASN A 654 -32.40 15.78 10.46
N ASN A 655 -31.25 15.48 9.86
CA ASN A 655 -30.48 14.29 10.19
C ASN A 655 -29.90 14.43 11.61
N LYS A 656 -30.09 13.42 12.46
CA LYS A 656 -29.55 13.38 13.84
C LYS A 656 -28.03 13.61 13.90
N ASP A 657 -27.31 13.28 12.84
CA ASP A 657 -25.86 13.40 12.72
C ASP A 657 -25.40 14.67 12.00
N ALA A 658 -26.31 15.54 11.54
CA ALA A 658 -26.02 16.68 10.68
C ALA A 658 -24.94 17.61 11.25
N ILE A 659 -25.09 18.01 12.52
CA ILE A 659 -24.11 18.85 13.23
C ILE A 659 -22.75 18.15 13.29
N SER A 660 -22.73 16.87 13.65
CA SER A 660 -21.49 16.10 13.73
C SER A 660 -20.78 16.01 12.38
N ILE A 661 -21.52 15.74 11.29
CA ILE A 661 -20.98 15.60 9.93
C ILE A 661 -20.45 16.95 9.44
N ALA A 662 -21.23 18.02 9.61
CA ALA A 662 -20.84 19.38 9.24
C ALA A 662 -19.55 19.82 9.94
N GLN A 663 -19.49 19.69 11.27
CA GLN A 663 -18.27 20.00 12.02
C GLN A 663 -17.10 19.10 11.62
N PHE A 664 -17.35 17.84 11.23
CA PHE A 664 -16.28 16.92 10.84
C PHE A 664 -15.64 17.32 9.51
N LEU A 665 -16.43 17.53 8.46
CA LEU A 665 -15.95 18.00 7.15
C LEU A 665 -15.23 19.35 7.27
N LEU A 666 -15.81 20.30 7.98
CA LEU A 666 -15.20 21.63 8.18
C LEU A 666 -13.92 21.58 9.02
N SER A 667 -13.72 20.56 9.86
CA SER A 667 -12.50 20.40 10.68
C SER A 667 -11.27 19.92 9.91
N PHE A 668 -11.44 19.46 8.66
CA PHE A 668 -10.33 18.91 7.89
C PHE A 668 -9.38 20.01 7.42
N LYS A 669 -8.09 19.70 7.31
CA LYS A 669 -7.05 20.65 6.92
C LYS A 669 -6.05 19.99 5.99
N HIS A 670 -5.53 20.77 5.04
CA HIS A 670 -4.46 20.33 4.17
C HIS A 670 -3.09 20.54 4.85
N TYR A 671 -2.09 19.70 4.55
CA TYR A 671 -0.77 19.77 5.19
C TYR A 671 0.09 20.96 4.72
N LYS A 672 -0.22 21.58 3.57
CA LYS A 672 0.67 22.53 2.87
C LYS A 672 0.02 23.76 2.22
N GLU A 673 -1.28 23.99 2.37
CA GLU A 673 -1.96 25.10 1.66
C GLU A 673 -2.51 26.15 2.61
N LEU A 674 -2.57 27.40 2.13
CA LEU A 674 -3.30 28.49 2.76
C LEU A 674 -4.76 28.07 2.88
N GLU A 675 -5.27 28.00 4.10
CA GLU A 675 -6.65 27.59 4.35
C GLU A 675 -7.63 28.58 3.72
N ASP A 676 -8.68 28.06 3.09
CA ASP A 676 -9.83 28.85 2.68
C ASP A 676 -10.36 29.63 3.89
N THR A 677 -10.17 30.95 3.85
CA THR A 677 -10.55 31.86 4.92
C THR A 677 -12.04 31.77 5.23
N ASN A 678 -12.88 31.47 4.24
CA ASN A 678 -14.31 31.34 4.42
C ASN A 678 -14.65 30.08 5.22
N LYS A 679 -14.12 28.92 4.82
CA LYS A 679 -14.29 27.66 5.57
C LYS A 679 -13.85 27.80 7.02
N VAL A 680 -12.69 28.40 7.27
CA VAL A 680 -12.16 28.57 8.64
C VAL A 680 -13.10 29.41 9.49
N GLN A 681 -13.62 30.50 8.93
CA GLN A 681 -14.60 31.34 9.62
C GLN A 681 -15.91 30.58 9.90
N ILE A 682 -16.45 29.85 8.91
CA ILE A 682 -17.66 29.00 9.09
C ILE A 682 -17.43 27.95 10.17
N PHE A 683 -16.27 27.31 10.19
CA PHE A 683 -15.90 26.35 11.23
C PHE A 683 -15.80 27.00 12.62
N ASN A 684 -15.26 28.22 12.71
CA ASN A 684 -15.20 28.98 13.96
C ASN A 684 -16.59 29.35 14.48
N PHE A 685 -17.52 29.79 13.61
CA PHE A 685 -18.91 30.01 13.98
C PHE A 685 -19.58 28.72 14.47
N SER A 686 -19.37 27.61 13.76
CA SER A 686 -19.86 26.29 14.15
C SER A 686 -19.33 25.83 15.51
N LYS A 687 -18.03 26.05 15.81
CA LYS A 687 -17.42 25.74 17.12
C LYS A 687 -18.03 26.56 18.26
N ALA A 688 -18.36 27.82 18.00
CA ALA A 688 -18.97 28.69 19.01
C ALA A 688 -20.38 28.22 19.39
N VAL A 689 -21.16 27.69 18.44
CA VAL A 689 -22.56 27.30 18.65
C VAL A 689 -22.71 25.86 19.11
N PHE A 690 -21.93 24.93 18.54
CA PHE A 690 -22.09 23.48 18.76
C PHE A 690 -20.96 22.85 19.60
N GLY A 691 -20.02 23.66 20.09
CA GLY A 691 -18.89 23.21 20.89
C GLY A 691 -17.65 22.86 20.07
N ASN A 692 -16.52 22.73 20.79
CA ASN A 692 -15.20 22.67 20.17
C ASN A 692 -14.91 21.30 19.53
N LYS A 693 -14.37 21.29 18.31
CA LYS A 693 -13.94 20.09 17.59
C LYS A 693 -12.51 20.26 17.11
N LYS A 694 -11.67 19.25 17.37
CA LYS A 694 -10.26 19.26 16.95
C LYS A 694 -10.16 19.15 15.44
N GLU A 695 -9.30 19.98 14.87
CA GLU A 695 -8.94 19.95 13.45
C GLU A 695 -8.13 18.69 13.13
N ARG A 696 -8.22 18.23 11.88
CA ARG A 696 -7.58 16.99 11.42
C ARG A 696 -6.92 17.20 10.08
N ILE A 697 -5.71 16.67 9.91
CA ILE A 697 -4.99 16.74 8.63
C ILE A 697 -5.51 15.63 7.72
N VAL A 698 -6.07 16.00 6.57
CA VAL A 698 -6.61 15.11 5.54
C VAL A 698 -6.01 15.50 4.20
N PRO A 699 -4.99 14.77 3.69
CA PRO A 699 -4.14 15.19 2.58
C PRO A 699 -4.83 15.55 1.26
N PHE A 700 -5.88 14.86 0.83
CA PHE A 700 -6.55 15.16 -0.45
C PHE A 700 -7.84 15.97 -0.28
N TYR A 701 -8.11 16.50 0.90
CA TYR A 701 -9.40 17.12 1.20
C TYR A 701 -9.79 18.30 0.29
N ASN A 702 -8.83 19.01 -0.30
CA ASN A 702 -9.13 20.16 -1.16
C ASN A 702 -9.85 19.77 -2.46
N ASP A 703 -9.85 18.48 -2.82
CA ASP A 703 -10.66 17.93 -3.90
C ASP A 703 -12.14 17.74 -3.53
N PHE A 704 -12.49 17.89 -2.25
CA PHE A 704 -13.87 17.82 -1.77
C PHE A 704 -14.58 19.16 -1.91
N ASP A 705 -15.75 19.15 -2.55
CA ASP A 705 -16.60 20.32 -2.70
C ASP A 705 -17.33 20.61 -1.39
N LEU A 706 -17.03 21.78 -0.83
CA LEU A 706 -17.53 22.27 0.45
C LEU A 706 -18.85 23.04 0.34
N SER A 707 -19.30 23.42 -0.85
CA SER A 707 -20.37 24.40 -1.02
C SER A 707 -21.68 23.98 -0.33
N ASN A 708 -22.11 22.73 -0.46
CA ASN A 708 -23.35 22.28 0.18
C ASN A 708 -23.22 22.17 1.70
N ILE A 709 -22.09 21.69 2.22
CA ILE A 709 -21.92 21.56 3.68
C ILE A 709 -21.76 22.94 4.35
N GLN A 710 -21.17 23.92 3.66
CA GLN A 710 -21.10 25.31 4.12
C GLN A 710 -22.51 25.91 4.26
N LYS A 711 -23.36 25.78 3.22
CA LYS A 711 -24.78 26.21 3.26
C LYS A 711 -25.56 25.54 4.38
N HIS A 712 -25.42 24.23 4.54
CA HIS A 712 -26.10 23.49 5.61
C HIS A 712 -25.61 23.86 7.00
N THR A 713 -24.33 24.18 7.16
CA THR A 713 -23.79 24.66 8.43
C THR A 713 -24.43 25.98 8.81
N PHE A 714 -24.61 26.91 7.87
CA PHE A 714 -25.35 28.14 8.12
C PHE A 714 -26.80 27.86 8.51
N ARG A 715 -27.51 26.97 7.81
CA ARG A 715 -28.89 26.60 8.18
C ARG A 715 -29.00 26.01 9.58
N LEU A 716 -28.05 25.15 9.97
CA LEU A 716 -27.99 24.58 11.32
C LEU A 716 -27.77 25.67 12.38
N ILE A 717 -26.86 26.61 12.13
CA ILE A 717 -26.60 27.73 13.05
C ILE A 717 -27.82 28.68 13.09
N ASN A 718 -28.36 29.08 11.94
CA ASN A 718 -29.56 29.93 11.84
C ASN A 718 -30.72 29.29 12.62
N SER A 719 -31.00 28.00 12.42
CA SER A 719 -32.04 27.29 13.19
C SER A 719 -31.79 27.31 14.70
N THR A 720 -30.52 27.30 15.14
CA THR A 720 -30.16 27.39 16.55
C THR A 720 -30.37 28.81 17.10
N ILE A 721 -30.06 29.83 16.32
CA ILE A 721 -30.34 31.23 16.65
C ILE A 721 -31.85 31.45 16.75
N GLU A 722 -32.63 30.99 15.77
CA GLU A 722 -34.10 31.07 15.77
C GLU A 722 -34.72 30.42 17.01
N LYS A 723 -34.26 29.21 17.36
CA LYS A 723 -34.71 28.49 18.57
C LYS A 723 -34.37 29.24 19.85
N SER A 724 -33.34 30.09 19.84
CA SER A 724 -32.96 30.93 20.96
C SER A 724 -33.90 32.12 21.17
N LYS A 725 -34.72 32.46 20.18
CA LYS A 725 -35.75 33.53 20.16
C LYS A 725 -35.23 34.98 20.29
N ASN A 726 -34.25 35.22 21.16
CA ASN A 726 -33.69 36.55 21.42
C ASN A 726 -32.20 36.47 21.83
N ILE A 727 -31.55 37.64 21.95
CA ILE A 727 -30.13 37.76 22.32
C ILE A 727 -29.83 37.01 23.62
N LYS A 728 -30.66 37.18 24.67
CA LYS A 728 -30.47 36.50 25.97
C LYS A 728 -30.49 34.98 25.86
N GLY A 729 -31.33 34.43 24.97
CA GLY A 729 -31.33 33.01 24.65
C GLY A 729 -30.03 32.56 23.99
N LEU A 730 -29.56 33.33 23.00
CA LEU A 730 -28.33 33.02 22.25
C LEU A 730 -27.09 33.12 23.15
N THR A 731 -27.06 34.08 24.08
CA THR A 731 -26.00 34.25 25.09
C THR A 731 -25.78 32.96 25.89
N LYS A 732 -26.86 32.24 26.23
CA LYS A 732 -26.77 30.93 26.92
C LYS A 732 -26.18 29.84 26.03
N VAL A 733 -26.54 29.83 24.74
CA VAL A 733 -26.03 28.84 23.77
C VAL A 733 -24.53 29.05 23.52
N LEU A 734 -24.09 30.31 23.34
CA LEU A 734 -22.69 30.64 23.08
C LEU A 734 -21.81 30.65 24.34
N ASN A 735 -22.41 30.64 25.54
CA ASN A 735 -21.72 30.78 26.82
C ASN A 735 -20.79 32.02 26.85
N LYS A 736 -21.34 33.18 26.50
CA LYS A 736 -20.66 34.50 26.45
C LYS A 736 -21.46 35.52 27.26
N ASP A 737 -20.92 36.72 27.47
CA ASP A 737 -21.73 37.87 27.90
C ASP A 737 -22.52 38.47 26.72
N GLU A 738 -23.45 39.37 27.03
CA GLU A 738 -24.37 39.97 26.04
C GLU A 738 -23.61 40.80 24.99
N SER A 739 -22.63 41.61 25.40
CA SER A 739 -21.81 42.42 24.49
C SER A 739 -21.00 41.55 23.53
N ALA A 740 -20.36 40.49 24.05
CA ALA A 740 -19.62 39.53 23.22
C ALA A 740 -20.53 38.69 22.30
N THR A 741 -21.77 38.43 22.72
CA THR A 741 -22.80 37.76 21.89
C THR A 741 -23.18 38.63 20.70
N ILE A 742 -23.39 39.92 20.94
CA ILE A 742 -23.74 40.89 19.89
C ILE A 742 -22.60 41.06 18.88
N ILE A 743 -21.35 41.16 19.34
CA ILE A 743 -20.17 41.23 18.44
C ILE A 743 -20.09 39.98 17.56
N TRP A 744 -20.22 38.79 18.16
CA TRP A 744 -20.19 37.53 17.42
C TRP A 744 -21.31 37.45 16.38
N LEU A 745 -22.53 37.86 16.75
CA LEU A 745 -23.69 37.83 15.87
C LEU A 745 -23.53 38.84 14.72
N ASN A 746 -22.99 40.03 15.00
CA ASN A 746 -22.66 41.01 13.97
C ASN A 746 -21.65 40.48 12.96
N ASP A 747 -20.58 39.84 13.43
CA ASP A 747 -19.55 39.23 12.57
C ASP A 747 -20.13 38.10 11.72
N TYR A 748 -20.97 37.25 12.32
CA TYR A 748 -21.65 36.13 11.65
C TYR A 748 -22.60 36.59 10.54
N LEU A 749 -23.46 37.57 10.82
CA LEU A 749 -24.42 38.11 9.86
C LEU A 749 -23.71 38.86 8.73
N ASN A 750 -22.72 39.69 9.05
CA ASN A 750 -21.91 40.37 8.04
C ASN A 750 -21.13 39.39 7.17
N PHE A 751 -20.67 38.26 7.73
CA PHE A 751 -20.01 37.22 6.94
C PHE A 751 -20.95 36.57 5.92
N GLN A 752 -22.18 36.21 6.32
CA GLN A 752 -23.17 35.66 5.38
C GLN A 752 -23.59 36.67 4.30
N ILE A 753 -23.71 37.95 4.64
CA ILE A 753 -24.16 39.00 3.71
C ILE A 753 -23.08 39.38 2.68
N LYS A 754 -21.79 39.24 3.01
CA LYS A 754 -20.67 39.52 2.08
C LYS A 754 -20.59 38.56 0.90
N THR A 755 -21.19 37.37 1.00
CA THR A 755 -21.13 36.35 -0.05
C THR A 755 -22.50 36.18 -0.68
N THR A 756 -22.63 36.52 -1.96
CA THR A 756 -23.87 36.42 -2.75
C THR A 756 -24.55 35.04 -2.66
N GLU A 757 -23.78 33.98 -2.44
CA GLU A 757 -24.25 32.60 -2.28
C GLU A 757 -24.98 32.32 -0.95
N TYR A 758 -24.70 33.07 0.12
CA TYR A 758 -25.25 32.83 1.47
C TYR A 758 -26.34 33.80 1.90
N VAL A 759 -26.43 34.98 1.26
CA VAL A 759 -27.41 36.03 1.62
C VAL A 759 -28.84 35.50 1.70
N GLY A 760 -29.24 34.66 0.73
CA GLY A 760 -30.58 34.06 0.69
C GLY A 760 -30.94 33.18 1.90
N LEU A 761 -29.95 32.72 2.68
CA LEU A 761 -30.19 31.92 3.89
C LEU A 761 -30.66 32.74 5.10
N ILE A 762 -30.52 34.07 5.04
CA ILE A 762 -30.96 35.01 6.09
C ILE A 762 -32.35 35.58 5.79
N HIS A 763 -32.74 35.63 4.51
CA HIS A 763 -33.98 36.30 4.08
C HIS A 763 -35.23 35.76 4.81
N SER A 764 -35.31 34.44 4.99
CA SER A 764 -36.42 33.77 5.65
C SER A 764 -36.12 33.33 7.09
N ALA A 765 -34.91 33.54 7.59
CA ALA A 765 -34.50 33.06 8.91
C ALA A 765 -34.59 34.17 9.97
N ASN A 766 -35.24 33.89 11.11
CA ASN A 766 -35.35 34.83 12.23
C ASN A 766 -34.04 34.89 13.02
N VAL A 767 -33.06 35.65 12.50
CA VAL A 767 -31.70 35.72 13.07
C VAL A 767 -31.18 37.13 13.31
N ILE A 768 -31.87 38.17 12.83
CA ILE A 768 -31.45 39.57 13.01
C ILE A 768 -32.16 40.16 14.23
N PRO A 769 -31.45 40.60 15.27
CA PRO A 769 -32.11 41.13 16.46
C PRO A 769 -32.62 42.54 16.22
N ASN A 770 -33.85 42.81 16.64
CA ASN A 770 -34.36 44.18 16.77
C ASN A 770 -33.81 44.87 18.03
N GLN A 771 -34.15 46.14 18.27
CA GLN A 771 -33.68 46.89 19.45
C GLN A 771 -34.17 46.30 20.79
N ASN A 772 -35.21 45.46 20.79
CA ASN A 772 -35.66 44.68 21.95
C ASN A 772 -34.91 43.35 22.12
N GLY A 773 -33.98 43.04 21.21
CA GLY A 773 -33.18 41.82 21.18
C GLY A 773 -33.91 40.59 20.64
N GLU A 774 -35.12 40.72 20.11
CA GLU A 774 -35.88 39.62 19.49
C GLU A 774 -35.40 39.38 18.06
N PHE A 775 -35.23 38.12 17.67
CA PHE A 775 -34.78 37.80 16.32
C PHE A 775 -35.92 37.89 15.30
N LYS A 776 -35.65 38.61 14.21
CA LYS A 776 -36.53 38.90 13.09
C LYS A 776 -35.86 38.48 11.78
N PRO A 777 -36.63 38.26 10.71
CA PRO A 777 -36.06 37.98 9.41
C PRO A 777 -35.51 39.27 8.78
N HIS A 778 -34.64 39.13 7.78
CA HIS A 778 -34.25 40.28 6.96
C HIS A 778 -35.46 40.86 6.21
N GLY A 779 -36.39 39.99 5.80
CA GLY A 779 -37.64 40.34 5.11
C GLY A 779 -37.46 40.81 3.67
N GLU A 780 -38.50 40.63 2.85
CA GLU A 780 -38.61 41.16 1.49
C GLU A 780 -39.42 42.46 1.45
N GLU A 781 -39.42 43.13 0.30
CA GLU A 781 -40.16 44.38 0.10
C GLU A 781 -41.67 44.13 0.17
N GLY A 782 -42.31 44.64 1.23
CA GLY A 782 -43.75 44.46 1.51
C GLY A 782 -44.07 43.67 2.79
N ASP A 783 -43.07 43.06 3.44
CA ASP A 783 -43.26 42.32 4.70
C ASP A 783 -43.55 43.26 5.88
N LYS A 784 -44.63 42.98 6.63
CA LYS A 784 -45.04 43.78 7.81
C LYS A 784 -44.03 43.75 8.96
N ASP A 785 -43.23 42.69 9.06
CA ASP A 785 -42.25 42.46 10.12
C ASP A 785 -40.79 42.68 9.67
N ARG A 786 -40.59 43.37 8.53
CA ARG A 786 -39.26 43.66 7.97
C ARG A 786 -38.43 44.52 8.93
N ILE A 787 -37.13 44.25 9.01
CA ILE A 787 -36.20 44.99 9.86
C ILE A 787 -35.49 46.12 9.10
N TYR A 788 -35.30 47.26 9.74
CA TYR A 788 -34.76 48.49 9.17
C TYR A 788 -33.55 48.99 9.96
N LYS A 789 -32.63 49.70 9.29
CA LYS A 789 -31.54 50.42 9.97
C LYS A 789 -31.97 51.86 10.31
N PRO A 790 -31.63 52.39 11.50
CA PRO A 790 -32.01 53.74 11.93
C PRO A 790 -31.09 54.83 11.40
N TYR A 791 -30.48 54.62 10.23
CA TYR A 791 -29.52 55.55 9.64
C TYR A 791 -29.42 55.35 8.13
N GLN A 792 -29.03 56.40 7.42
CA GLN A 792 -28.71 56.32 6.00
C GLN A 792 -27.23 55.99 5.79
N ILE A 793 -26.96 55.36 4.65
CA ILE A 793 -25.60 55.04 4.22
C ILE A 793 -25.33 55.83 2.94
N ILE A 794 -24.33 56.70 2.98
CA ILE A 794 -23.84 57.41 1.81
C ILE A 794 -22.64 56.64 1.24
N LYS A 795 -22.66 56.40 -0.07
CA LYS A 795 -21.53 55.83 -0.81
C LYS A 795 -20.82 56.94 -1.57
N ASP A 796 -19.57 57.21 -1.21
CA ASP A 796 -18.66 58.08 -1.97
C ASP A 796 -17.49 57.24 -2.49
N GLY A 797 -17.61 56.76 -3.73
CA GLY A 797 -16.74 55.72 -4.27
C GLY A 797 -16.80 54.43 -3.44
N ASP A 798 -15.63 53.95 -2.96
CA ASP A 798 -15.51 52.78 -2.07
C ASP A 798 -15.69 53.11 -0.57
N LYS A 799 -15.84 54.40 -0.21
CA LYS A 799 -16.06 54.80 1.19
C LYS A 799 -17.54 54.80 1.52
N ILE A 800 -17.88 54.02 2.55
CA ILE A 800 -19.21 53.94 3.15
C ILE A 800 -19.19 54.80 4.42
N SER A 801 -20.01 55.86 4.47
CA SER A 801 -20.20 56.68 5.67
C SER A 801 -21.66 56.65 6.12
N ILE A 802 -21.87 56.76 7.44
CA ILE A 802 -23.20 56.83 8.04
C ILE A 802 -23.63 58.29 8.09
N SER A 803 -24.84 58.59 7.60
CA SER A 803 -25.50 59.89 7.71
C SER A 803 -26.90 59.73 8.31
N GLU A 804 -27.50 60.84 8.76
CA GLU A 804 -28.91 60.87 9.19
C GLU A 804 -29.28 59.80 10.22
N ILE A 805 -28.50 59.70 11.30
CA ILE A 805 -28.80 58.79 12.41
C ILE A 805 -30.04 59.29 13.14
N LEU A 806 -31.04 58.43 13.29
CA LEU A 806 -32.26 58.73 14.04
C LEU A 806 -31.99 58.82 15.54
N ASP A 807 -32.56 59.82 16.19
CA ASP A 807 -32.45 60.02 17.64
C ASP A 807 -33.37 59.04 18.39
N LYS A 808 -32.80 58.24 19.30
CA LYS A 808 -33.53 57.25 20.10
C LYS A 808 -34.59 57.89 21.00
N ASN A 809 -34.34 59.10 21.48
CA ASN A 809 -35.31 59.81 22.31
C ASN A 809 -36.56 60.14 21.49
N ILE A 810 -36.40 60.46 20.20
CA ILE A 810 -37.52 60.79 19.31
C ILE A 810 -38.24 59.54 18.82
N ILE A 811 -37.53 58.43 18.61
CA ILE A 811 -38.16 57.12 18.41
C ILE A 811 -39.03 56.72 19.62
N THR A 812 -38.54 57.00 20.85
CA THR A 812 -39.29 56.75 22.09
C THR A 812 -40.52 57.66 22.17
N VAL A 813 -40.40 58.93 21.81
CA VAL A 813 -41.53 59.86 21.70
C VAL A 813 -42.61 59.33 20.74
N LEU A 814 -42.26 58.80 19.56
CA LEU A 814 -43.25 58.21 18.64
C LEU A 814 -44.00 57.03 19.30
N LYS A 815 -43.26 56.14 19.96
CA LYS A 815 -43.84 55.01 20.69
C LYS A 815 -44.83 55.48 21.76
N ASP A 816 -44.47 56.49 22.53
CA ASP A 816 -45.28 56.99 23.63
C ASP A 816 -46.52 57.77 23.11
N LEU A 817 -46.35 58.62 22.09
CA LEU A 817 -47.46 59.37 21.46
C LEU A 817 -48.48 58.45 20.78
N SER A 818 -48.02 57.34 20.21
CA SER A 818 -48.89 56.33 19.58
C SER A 818 -49.49 55.33 20.58
N ASN A 819 -49.18 55.44 21.88
CA ASN A 819 -49.54 54.48 22.92
C ASN A 819 -49.13 53.04 22.55
N GLU A 820 -47.85 52.87 22.22
CA GLU A 820 -47.18 51.63 21.78
C GLU A 820 -47.64 51.04 20.42
N LYS A 821 -48.55 51.72 19.71
CA LYS A 821 -49.05 51.25 18.42
C LYS A 821 -47.95 51.26 17.34
N ASP A 822 -47.17 52.34 17.27
CA ASP A 822 -46.06 52.50 16.33
C ASP A 822 -44.71 52.41 17.05
N ASP A 823 -44.44 51.23 17.62
CA ASP A 823 -43.17 50.94 18.30
C ASP A 823 -42.08 50.56 17.30
N TRP A 824 -41.35 51.57 16.81
CA TRP A 824 -40.24 51.38 15.88
C TRP A 824 -39.10 50.52 16.48
N THR A 825 -38.97 50.38 17.81
CA THR A 825 -37.93 49.50 18.40
C THR A 825 -38.10 48.03 18.04
N LYS A 826 -39.32 47.63 17.62
CA LYS A 826 -39.62 46.28 17.11
C LYS A 826 -39.20 46.07 15.66
N LEU A 827 -39.07 47.16 14.91
CA LEU A 827 -38.78 47.21 13.47
C LEU A 827 -37.34 47.64 13.18
N LEU A 828 -36.66 48.30 14.12
CA LEU A 828 -35.28 48.75 13.97
C LEU A 828 -34.30 47.69 14.45
N VAL A 829 -33.21 47.52 13.70
CA VAL A 829 -32.10 46.63 14.04
C VAL A 829 -31.41 47.07 15.33
N HIS A 830 -30.96 46.11 16.13
CA HIS A 830 -30.21 46.36 17.35
C HIS A 830 -28.97 47.22 17.11
N ASP A 831 -28.65 48.16 18.01
CA ASP A 831 -27.60 49.18 17.79
C ASP A 831 -26.19 48.61 17.60
N GLY A 832 -25.94 47.41 18.12
CA GLY A 832 -24.68 46.68 17.96
C GLY A 832 -24.57 45.84 16.69
N ILE A 833 -25.59 45.83 15.83
CA ILE A 833 -25.62 45.11 14.55
C ILE A 833 -25.59 46.13 13.41
N GLN A 834 -24.57 46.04 12.56
CA GLN A 834 -24.38 46.93 11.42
C GLN A 834 -24.47 46.13 10.12
N LEU A 835 -25.63 46.16 9.46
CA LEU A 835 -25.87 45.47 8.19
C LEU A 835 -26.18 46.47 7.07
N VAL A 836 -25.29 46.53 6.08
CA VAL A 836 -25.39 47.52 4.98
C VAL A 836 -26.60 47.27 4.08
N THR A 837 -27.03 46.02 3.93
CA THR A 837 -28.11 45.59 3.02
C THR A 837 -29.52 45.91 3.52
N LEU A 838 -29.69 46.22 4.81
CA LEU A 838 -31.00 46.57 5.34
C LEU A 838 -31.49 47.91 4.79
N PRO A 839 -32.80 48.06 4.50
CA PRO A 839 -33.39 49.36 4.15
C PRO A 839 -33.33 50.33 5.34
N SER A 840 -33.21 51.62 5.05
CA SER A 840 -33.20 52.67 6.07
C SER A 840 -34.62 53.13 6.40
N LYS A 841 -34.89 53.41 7.68
CA LYS A 841 -35.92 54.36 8.09
C LYS A 841 -35.27 55.73 8.21
N THR A 842 -35.92 56.76 7.67
CA THR A 842 -35.34 58.09 7.51
C THR A 842 -36.00 59.12 8.44
N TRP A 843 -35.37 60.29 8.59
CA TRP A 843 -35.99 61.41 9.31
C TRP A 843 -37.31 61.84 8.67
N HIS A 844 -37.46 61.68 7.36
CA HIS A 844 -38.72 61.94 6.66
C HIS A 844 -39.85 61.00 7.10
N ASP A 845 -39.56 59.71 7.22
CA ASP A 845 -40.53 58.71 7.71
C ASP A 845 -40.93 59.00 9.16
N LEU A 846 -39.94 59.31 10.02
CA LEU A 846 -40.16 59.53 11.45
C LEU A 846 -40.92 60.83 11.71
N GLY A 847 -40.57 61.89 10.97
CA GLY A 847 -41.24 63.18 11.02
C GLY A 847 -42.69 63.09 10.56
N ALA A 848 -42.97 62.35 9.48
CA ALA A 848 -44.34 62.15 8.99
C ALA A 848 -45.21 61.38 9.99
N ASP A 849 -44.70 60.29 10.58
CA ASP A 849 -45.43 59.51 11.59
C ASP A 849 -45.71 60.37 12.84
N ILE A 850 -44.71 61.08 13.37
CA ILE A 850 -44.86 61.95 14.54
C ILE A 850 -45.81 63.12 14.24
N ASP A 851 -45.64 63.82 13.11
CA ASP A 851 -46.51 64.93 12.73
C ASP A 851 -47.98 64.49 12.63
N SER A 852 -48.25 63.26 12.18
CA SER A 852 -49.62 62.74 12.12
C SER A 852 -50.29 62.66 13.49
N TYR A 853 -49.54 62.22 14.53
CA TYR A 853 -50.03 62.18 15.90
C TYR A 853 -50.12 63.58 16.52
N VAL A 854 -49.12 64.43 16.26
CA VAL A 854 -49.09 65.82 16.74
C VAL A 854 -50.24 66.63 16.14
N GLU A 855 -50.63 66.41 14.88
CA GLU A 855 -51.78 67.06 14.24
C GLU A 855 -53.09 66.73 14.97
N VAL A 856 -53.30 65.46 15.33
CA VAL A 856 -54.49 65.01 16.09
C VAL A 856 -54.51 65.62 17.48
N ILE A 857 -53.37 65.62 18.18
CA ILE A 857 -53.23 66.20 19.51
C ILE A 857 -53.45 67.72 19.46
N ALA A 858 -52.83 68.43 18.51
CA ALA A 858 -53.00 69.87 18.33
C ALA A 858 -54.47 70.29 18.13
N GLY A 859 -55.27 69.45 17.47
CA GLY A 859 -56.69 69.70 17.24
C GLY A 859 -57.60 69.46 18.45
N SER A 860 -57.14 68.66 19.43
CA SER A 860 -57.94 68.22 20.59
C SER A 860 -57.48 68.79 21.92
N ILE A 861 -56.22 69.25 22.02
CA ILE A 861 -55.52 69.62 23.25
C ILE A 861 -56.25 70.63 24.16
N ILE A 862 -56.98 71.60 23.61
CA ILE A 862 -57.70 72.59 24.43
C ILE A 862 -58.90 71.95 25.14
N ASN A 863 -59.52 70.94 24.53
CA ASN A 863 -60.76 70.31 24.98
C ASN A 863 -60.53 69.00 25.75
N ASP A 864 -59.30 68.49 25.77
CA ASP A 864 -58.97 67.27 26.50
C ASP A 864 -58.88 67.50 28.02
N ASN A 865 -59.39 66.55 28.79
CA ASN A 865 -59.32 66.56 30.25
C ASN A 865 -57.91 66.19 30.75
N GLU A 866 -57.64 66.44 32.03
CA GLU A 866 -56.32 66.21 32.64
C GLU A 866 -55.83 64.75 32.49
N GLU A 867 -56.74 63.77 32.54
CA GLU A 867 -56.39 62.35 32.32
C GLU A 867 -55.93 62.06 30.88
N LYS A 868 -56.57 62.63 29.86
CA LYS A 868 -56.15 62.46 28.46
C LYS A 868 -54.85 63.22 28.17
N LYS A 869 -54.71 64.43 28.70
CA LYS A 869 -53.48 65.24 28.57
C LYS A 869 -52.27 64.52 29.16
N ALA A 870 -52.43 63.87 30.32
CA ALA A 870 -51.36 63.13 30.97
C ALA A 870 -50.73 62.04 30.08
N VAL A 871 -51.48 61.47 29.12
CA VAL A 871 -51.01 60.42 28.21
C VAL A 871 -49.95 60.93 27.23
N TYR A 872 -50.08 62.16 26.72
CA TYR A 872 -49.17 62.71 25.70
C TYR A 872 -48.34 63.91 26.18
N LEU A 873 -48.58 64.45 27.38
CA LEU A 873 -47.90 65.65 27.89
C LEU A 873 -46.38 65.48 27.94
N SER A 874 -45.89 64.43 28.59
CA SER A 874 -44.46 64.16 28.74
C SER A 874 -43.74 63.95 27.38
N PRO A 875 -44.22 63.07 26.47
CA PRO A 875 -43.57 62.89 25.18
C PRO A 875 -43.69 64.11 24.26
N MET A 876 -44.79 64.88 24.32
CA MET A 876 -44.91 66.14 23.58
C MET A 876 -43.92 67.21 24.05
N LEU A 877 -43.76 67.40 25.37
CA LEU A 877 -42.78 68.35 25.90
C LEU A 877 -41.36 67.92 25.54
N THR A 878 -41.06 66.61 25.63
CA THR A 878 -39.77 66.06 25.21
C THR A 878 -39.49 66.34 23.72
N LEU A 879 -40.50 66.18 22.86
CA LEU A 879 -40.40 66.48 21.43
C LEU A 879 -40.14 67.96 21.17
N LEU A 880 -40.89 68.84 21.84
CA LEU A 880 -40.79 70.30 21.68
C LEU A 880 -39.47 70.86 22.21
N ASP A 881 -39.02 70.40 23.37
CA ASP A 881 -37.70 70.74 23.92
C ASP A 881 -36.59 70.26 22.99
N TRP A 882 -36.72 69.06 22.42
CA TRP A 882 -35.76 68.56 21.43
C TRP A 882 -35.72 69.41 20.16
N CYS A 883 -36.87 69.90 19.67
CA CYS A 883 -36.95 70.80 18.52
C CYS A 883 -36.22 72.14 18.74
N GLU A 884 -35.90 72.51 19.98
CA GLU A 884 -35.15 73.72 20.32
C GLU A 884 -33.64 73.49 20.50
N THR A 885 -33.20 72.23 20.57
CA THR A 885 -31.77 71.91 20.69
C THR A 885 -31.00 72.26 19.41
N SER A 886 -29.69 72.47 19.54
CA SER A 886 -28.82 72.76 18.39
C SER A 886 -28.78 71.63 17.34
N VAL A 887 -29.10 70.39 17.74
CA VAL A 887 -29.17 69.22 16.86
C VAL A 887 -30.59 69.02 16.31
N GLY A 888 -31.62 69.11 17.17
CA GLY A 888 -33.00 68.85 16.78
C GLY A 888 -33.65 69.97 15.97
N ARG A 889 -33.29 71.24 16.19
CA ARG A 889 -33.87 72.39 15.47
C ARG A 889 -33.76 72.30 13.93
N PRO A 890 -32.58 72.08 13.32
CA PRO A 890 -32.49 71.97 11.87
C PRO A 890 -33.25 70.73 11.32
N VAL A 891 -33.24 69.61 12.04
CA VAL A 891 -33.95 68.38 11.64
C VAL A 891 -35.47 68.56 11.73
N ALA A 892 -35.97 69.16 12.80
CA ALA A 892 -37.39 69.44 12.98
C ALA A 892 -37.94 70.42 11.93
N GLN A 893 -37.17 71.46 11.57
CA GLN A 893 -37.51 72.39 10.49
C GLN A 893 -37.73 71.70 9.15
N GLU A 894 -36.89 70.72 8.84
CA GLU A 894 -36.87 70.06 7.53
C GLU A 894 -37.90 68.91 7.45
N TYR A 895 -38.01 68.09 8.50
CA TYR A 895 -38.75 66.82 8.47
C TYR A 895 -40.04 66.79 9.31
N PHE A 896 -40.18 67.65 10.33
CA PHE A 896 -41.33 67.68 11.26
C PHE A 896 -42.15 68.96 11.06
N LYS A 897 -42.73 69.10 9.87
CA LYS A 897 -43.38 70.34 9.40
C LYS A 897 -44.53 70.79 10.29
N THR A 898 -45.41 69.89 10.71
CA THR A 898 -46.55 70.23 11.58
C THR A 898 -46.07 70.57 12.98
N THR A 899 -45.22 69.72 13.56
CA THR A 899 -44.69 69.91 14.92
C THR A 899 -43.92 71.23 15.01
N TYR A 900 -43.02 71.50 14.06
CA TYR A 900 -42.17 72.70 14.08
C TYR A 900 -42.96 73.98 13.82
N SER A 901 -43.93 73.98 12.88
CA SER A 901 -44.75 75.17 12.61
C SER A 901 -45.69 75.53 13.76
N LYS A 902 -46.14 74.54 14.52
CA LYS A 902 -47.06 74.71 15.66
C LYS A 902 -46.35 74.71 17.02
N LYS A 903 -45.02 74.60 17.07
CA LYS A 903 -44.26 74.34 18.30
C LYS A 903 -44.52 75.35 19.43
N ASP A 904 -44.49 76.66 19.15
CA ASP A 904 -44.71 77.70 20.17
C ASP A 904 -46.15 77.65 20.70
N MET A 905 -47.12 77.36 19.82
CA MET A 905 -48.53 77.21 20.19
C MET A 905 -48.75 75.96 21.04
N LEU A 906 -48.18 74.83 20.63
CA LEU A 906 -48.28 73.56 21.35
C LEU A 906 -47.60 73.64 22.72
N TYR A 907 -46.41 74.21 22.79
CA TYR A 907 -45.68 74.40 24.05
C TYR A 907 -46.48 75.26 25.03
N MET A 908 -47.11 76.32 24.53
CA MET A 908 -47.99 77.16 25.33
C MET A 908 -49.26 76.42 25.79
N GLN A 909 -49.91 75.66 24.92
CA GLN A 909 -51.13 74.89 25.23
C GLN A 909 -50.90 73.71 26.18
N LEU A 910 -49.68 73.17 26.22
CA LEU A 910 -49.27 72.08 27.12
C LEU A 910 -48.78 72.57 28.49
N THR A 911 -48.17 73.76 28.54
CA THR A 911 -47.51 74.26 29.77
C THR A 911 -48.40 75.18 30.61
N TYR A 912 -49.35 75.89 29.98
CA TYR A 912 -50.18 76.88 30.66
C TYR A 912 -51.65 76.46 30.72
N SER A 913 -52.36 76.87 31.78
CA SER A 913 -53.80 76.62 31.90
C SER A 913 -54.58 77.35 30.79
N PRO A 914 -55.78 76.86 30.39
CA PRO A 914 -56.60 77.50 29.35
C PRO A 914 -56.89 78.99 29.61
N ASP A 915 -56.90 79.39 30.89
CA ASP A 915 -57.13 80.76 31.34
C ASP A 915 -55.88 81.64 31.17
N ILE A 916 -54.67 81.09 31.33
CA ILE A 916 -53.40 81.80 31.12
C ILE A 916 -53.12 81.99 29.61
N VAL A 917 -53.45 81.00 28.78
CA VAL A 917 -53.31 81.07 27.30
C VAL A 917 -54.16 82.18 26.68
N LYS A 918 -55.30 82.53 27.30
CA LYS A 918 -56.13 83.68 26.88
C LYS A 918 -55.52 85.05 27.21
N ILE A 919 -54.60 85.11 28.18
CA ILE A 919 -54.04 86.36 28.76
C ILE A 919 -52.71 86.75 28.09
N LEU A 920 -51.90 85.79 27.65
CA LEU A 920 -50.59 86.03 27.01
C LEU A 920 -50.72 86.42 25.52
N LYS A 921 -50.94 87.71 25.24
CA LYS A 921 -51.08 88.23 23.85
C LYS A 921 -49.90 89.06 23.34
N ASP A 922 -48.88 89.32 24.15
CA ASP A 922 -47.77 90.23 23.79
C ASP A 922 -46.35 89.70 24.11
N GLN A 923 -45.42 90.09 23.23
CA GLN A 923 -44.06 89.55 23.13
C GLN A 923 -43.16 89.74 24.39
N PRO A 924 -43.21 90.87 25.12
CA PRO A 924 -42.35 91.08 26.30
C PRO A 924 -42.68 90.12 27.45
N THR A 925 -43.96 89.80 27.60
CA THR A 925 -44.49 88.90 28.62
C THR A 925 -44.13 87.44 28.28
N LEU A 926 -44.11 87.11 26.98
CA LEU A 926 -43.64 85.84 26.44
C LEU A 926 -42.14 85.59 26.70
N ASP A 927 -41.32 86.64 26.63
CA ASP A 927 -39.87 86.57 26.84
C ASP A 927 -39.47 86.37 28.32
N ILE A 928 -40.31 86.85 29.25
CA ILE A 928 -40.14 86.63 30.69
C ILE A 928 -40.55 85.21 31.07
N ALA A 929 -41.66 84.72 30.52
CA ALA A 929 -42.12 83.34 30.72
C ALA A 929 -41.12 82.30 30.16
N LYS A 930 -40.53 82.56 28.97
CA LYS A 930 -39.45 81.74 28.39
C LYS A 930 -38.19 81.71 29.27
N LYS A 931 -37.87 82.79 30.00
CA LYS A 931 -36.72 82.85 30.92
C LYS A 931 -36.94 82.08 32.23
N ILE A 932 -38.17 82.06 32.74
CA ILE A 932 -38.53 81.29 33.95
C ILE A 932 -38.54 79.79 33.64
N GLN A 933 -39.04 79.38 32.47
CA GLN A 933 -39.10 77.98 32.07
C GLN A 933 -37.71 77.36 31.83
N ASN A 934 -36.77 78.11 31.25
CA ASN A 934 -35.38 77.66 31.02
C ASN A 934 -34.56 77.46 32.32
N SER A 935 -35.13 77.79 33.49
CA SER A 935 -34.49 77.60 34.79
C SER A 935 -34.84 76.27 35.48
N GLY A 936 -35.75 75.47 34.90
CA GLY A 936 -36.06 74.10 35.34
C GLY A 936 -36.82 73.98 36.67
N ILE A 937 -37.52 75.04 37.10
CA ILE A 937 -38.27 75.08 38.36
C ILE A 937 -39.67 74.46 38.15
N SER A 938 -40.13 73.60 39.08
CA SER A 938 -41.49 73.04 39.01
C SER A 938 -42.56 74.10 39.26
N ILE A 939 -43.70 74.00 38.59
CA ILE A 939 -44.83 74.95 38.70
C ILE A 939 -45.29 75.16 40.16
N ASN A 940 -45.29 74.10 40.98
CA ASN A 940 -45.66 74.20 42.40
C ASN A 940 -44.64 74.99 43.25
N GLN A 941 -43.41 75.14 42.78
CA GLN A 941 -42.39 75.97 43.42
C GLN A 941 -42.40 77.41 42.91
N VAL A 942 -42.86 77.66 41.68
CA VAL A 942 -43.04 79.02 41.15
C VAL A 942 -44.14 79.75 41.92
N ASP A 943 -45.29 79.12 42.13
CA ASP A 943 -46.39 79.70 42.93
C ASP A 943 -45.95 79.98 44.38
N ALA A 944 -45.26 79.04 45.03
CA ALA A 944 -44.77 79.22 46.40
C ALA A 944 -43.68 80.31 46.52
N THR A 945 -42.89 80.53 45.47
CA THR A 945 -41.85 81.57 45.44
C THR A 945 -42.42 82.95 45.14
N ILE A 946 -43.48 83.02 44.32
CA ILE A 946 -44.22 84.26 44.06
C ILE A 946 -44.97 84.69 45.33
N ASP A 947 -45.61 83.77 46.05
CA ASP A 947 -46.27 84.05 47.33
C ASP A 947 -45.27 84.50 48.42
N ALA A 948 -44.07 83.90 48.45
CA ALA A 948 -43.01 84.31 49.36
C ALA A 948 -42.42 85.70 49.01
N LEU A 949 -42.29 86.04 47.72
CA LEU A 949 -41.82 87.34 47.24
C LEU A 949 -42.84 88.45 47.50
N VAL A 950 -44.14 88.18 47.32
CA VAL A 950 -45.23 89.11 47.67
C VAL A 950 -45.24 89.36 49.17
N SER A 951 -45.10 88.33 50.01
CA SER A 951 -45.03 88.48 51.48
C SER A 951 -43.79 89.23 51.97
N MET A 952 -42.68 89.23 51.22
CA MET A 952 -41.44 89.91 51.59
C MET A 952 -41.44 91.38 51.14
N ALA A 953 -42.06 91.67 49.98
CA ALA A 953 -42.32 93.03 49.48
C ALA A 953 -43.23 93.83 50.42
N GLU A 954 -44.24 93.18 51.02
CA GLU A 954 -45.17 93.81 51.98
C GLU A 954 -44.53 94.13 53.35
N LYS A 955 -43.43 93.46 53.73
CA LYS A 955 -42.83 93.60 55.08
C LYS A 955 -41.54 94.42 55.15
N PHE A 956 -40.74 94.50 54.08
CA PHE A 956 -39.39 95.09 54.16
C PHE A 956 -39.05 96.10 53.05
N GLY A 957 -39.92 96.33 52.06
CA GLY A 957 -39.76 97.38 51.04
C GLY A 957 -38.89 97.01 49.83
N GLU A 958 -39.07 97.77 48.74
CA GLU A 958 -38.49 97.52 47.40
C GLU A 958 -36.95 97.49 47.35
N GLU A 959 -36.27 98.14 48.30
CA GLU A 959 -34.81 98.23 48.34
C GLU A 959 -34.14 96.91 48.77
N SER A 960 -34.80 96.11 49.62
CA SER A 960 -34.29 94.81 50.09
C SER A 960 -34.37 93.71 49.02
N ILE A 961 -35.30 93.83 48.06
CA ILE A 961 -35.45 92.90 46.93
C ILE A 961 -34.28 93.05 45.94
N ASN A 962 -33.84 94.30 45.71
CA ASN A 962 -32.70 94.60 44.84
C ASN A 962 -31.35 94.12 45.43
N GLU A 963 -31.22 94.07 46.76
CA GLU A 963 -30.04 93.53 47.44
C GLU A 963 -29.97 91.98 47.39
N PHE A 964 -31.13 91.31 47.48
CA PHE A 964 -31.24 89.86 47.30
C PHE A 964 -30.92 89.42 45.86
N LEU A 965 -31.41 90.16 44.85
CA LEU A 965 -31.13 89.89 43.43
C LEU A 965 -29.64 90.08 43.07
N ARG A 966 -28.96 91.09 43.64
CA ARG A 966 -27.50 91.30 43.44
C ARG A 966 -26.62 90.21 44.08
N ASN A 967 -27.08 89.56 45.14
CA ASN A 967 -26.36 88.46 45.77
C ASN A 967 -26.57 87.12 45.05
N ALA A 968 -27.71 86.91 44.39
CA ALA A 968 -27.95 85.74 43.54
C ALA A 968 -27.10 85.76 42.24
N GLU A 969 -26.87 86.94 41.66
CA GLU A 969 -25.98 87.12 40.49
C GLU A 969 -24.52 86.69 40.75
N LYS A 970 -24.03 86.87 41.99
CA LYS A 970 -22.67 86.45 42.40
C LYS A 970 -22.51 84.93 42.53
N PHE A 971 -23.59 84.18 42.79
CA PHE A 971 -23.55 82.72 42.89
C PHE A 971 -23.55 82.04 41.51
N ILE A 972 -24.22 82.62 40.53
CA ILE A 972 -24.28 82.11 39.16
C ILE A 972 -22.90 82.23 38.48
N THR A 973 -22.19 83.34 38.67
CA THR A 973 -20.82 83.53 38.16
C THR A 973 -19.79 82.60 38.83
N HIS A 974 -20.06 82.10 40.03
CA HIS A 974 -19.18 81.15 40.74
C HIS A 974 -19.28 79.73 40.16
N LYS A 975 -20.47 79.32 39.68
CA LYS A 975 -20.72 77.98 39.12
C LYS A 975 -20.10 77.78 37.75
N GLU A 976 -20.03 78.83 36.92
CA GLU A 976 -19.36 78.79 35.61
C GLU A 976 -17.83 78.77 35.73
N LYS A 977 -17.25 79.51 36.68
CA LYS A 977 -15.80 79.44 36.99
C LYS A 977 -15.37 78.04 37.49
N PHE A 978 -16.27 77.30 38.15
CA PHE A 978 -15.99 75.94 38.62
C PHE A 978 -15.90 74.91 37.48
N LYS A 979 -16.74 75.03 36.44
CA LYS A 979 -16.72 74.14 35.26
C LYS A 979 -15.44 74.29 34.43
N ASN A 980 -14.97 75.52 34.22
CA ASN A 980 -13.69 75.79 33.53
C ASN A 980 -12.47 75.33 34.34
N ARG A 981 -12.50 75.42 35.68
CA ARG A 981 -11.41 74.93 36.56
C ARG A 981 -11.25 73.40 36.54
N LEU A 982 -12.35 72.65 36.42
CA LEU A 982 -12.33 71.18 36.37
C LEU A 982 -11.66 70.64 35.08
N GLN A 983 -11.91 71.31 33.95
CA GLN A 983 -11.30 70.99 32.65
C GLN A 983 -9.78 71.27 32.64
N THR A 984 -9.34 72.38 33.24
CA THR A 984 -7.90 72.72 33.36
C THR A 984 -7.14 71.74 34.27
N GLY A 985 -7.76 71.25 35.34
CA GLY A 985 -7.14 70.25 36.24
C GLY A 985 -6.85 68.92 35.56
N GLN A 986 -7.79 68.39 34.77
CA GLN A 986 -7.63 67.12 34.04
C GLN A 986 -6.56 67.20 32.95
N ASN A 987 -6.36 68.35 32.32
CA ASN A 987 -5.32 68.56 31.31
C ASN A 987 -3.91 68.51 31.93
N ILE A 988 -3.72 69.08 33.13
CA ILE A 988 -2.42 69.08 33.82
C ILE A 988 -2.07 67.71 34.39
N GLU A 989 -3.07 66.94 34.87
CA GLU A 989 -2.85 65.53 35.26
C GLU A 989 -2.36 64.67 34.09
N ASN A 990 -2.87 64.89 32.88
CA ASN A 990 -2.45 64.16 31.68
C ASN A 990 -1.05 64.58 31.22
N LEU A 991 -0.71 65.86 31.28
CA LEU A 991 0.65 66.37 31.01
C LEU A 991 1.69 65.80 31.98
N LEU A 992 1.35 65.65 33.27
CA LEU A 992 2.25 65.03 34.25
C LEU A 992 2.49 63.54 33.95
N LYS A 993 1.46 62.80 33.51
CA LYS A 993 1.61 61.40 33.08
C LYS A 993 2.53 61.28 31.86
N GLU A 994 2.37 62.17 30.89
CA GLU A 994 3.21 62.23 29.69
C GLU A 994 4.67 62.58 30.06
N ALA A 995 4.88 63.55 30.94
CA ALA A 995 6.21 63.92 31.43
C ALA A 995 6.94 62.78 32.15
N LEU A 996 6.24 62.02 32.99
CA LEU A 996 6.79 60.86 33.72
C LEU A 996 7.16 59.72 32.76
N PHE A 997 6.32 59.46 31.75
CA PHE A 997 6.59 58.47 30.71
C PHE A 997 7.82 58.83 29.88
N GLU A 998 7.94 60.10 29.44
CA GLU A 998 9.13 60.58 28.71
C GLU A 998 10.43 60.49 29.51
N SER A 999 10.37 60.56 30.84
CA SER A 999 11.54 60.45 31.73
C SER A 999 11.94 59.01 32.06
N GLY A 1000 11.39 58.02 31.32
CA GLY A 1000 11.80 56.61 31.40
C GLY A 1000 11.27 55.87 32.62
N ILE A 1001 10.22 56.39 33.26
CA ILE A 1001 9.57 55.74 34.41
C ILE A 1001 8.39 54.90 33.89
N ASP A 1002 8.65 53.61 33.68
CA ASP A 1002 7.67 52.64 33.16
C ASP A 1002 6.85 52.04 34.32
N VAL A 1003 6.01 52.87 34.91
CA VAL A 1003 5.31 52.59 36.17
C VAL A 1003 3.83 52.94 35.99
N VAL A 1004 2.93 51.98 36.29
CA VAL A 1004 1.51 52.10 35.94
C VAL A 1004 0.84 53.14 36.83
N SER A 1005 0.28 54.18 36.21
CA SER A 1005 -0.53 55.18 36.91
C SER A 1005 -2.01 54.80 36.89
N LYS A 1006 -2.68 54.81 38.06
CA LYS A 1006 -4.14 54.62 38.15
C LYS A 1006 -4.78 55.81 38.86
N LYS A 1007 -5.88 56.33 38.30
CA LYS A 1007 -6.66 57.41 38.91
C LYS A 1007 -7.42 56.87 40.14
N SER A 1008 -7.48 57.64 41.22
CA SER A 1008 -8.23 57.25 42.42
C SER A 1008 -9.73 57.21 42.14
N ASN A 1009 -10.40 56.13 42.52
CA ASN A 1009 -11.87 56.06 42.51
C ASN A 1009 -12.49 56.67 43.79
N GLU A 1010 -11.67 57.01 44.80
CA GLU A 1010 -12.14 57.37 46.15
C GLU A 1010 -11.88 58.83 46.53
N GLY A 1011 -11.25 59.64 45.66
CA GLY A 1011 -11.16 61.10 45.81
C GLY A 1011 -10.17 61.62 46.88
N ALA A 1012 -9.27 60.78 47.40
CA ALA A 1012 -8.27 61.16 48.41
C ALA A 1012 -6.91 61.61 47.85
N PHE A 1013 -6.64 61.37 46.56
CA PHE A 1013 -5.46 61.81 45.79
C PHE A 1013 -5.78 61.69 44.29
N ASP A 1014 -5.04 62.37 43.43
CA ASP A 1014 -5.33 62.37 41.99
C ASP A 1014 -4.72 61.17 41.24
N LEU A 1015 -3.46 60.80 41.53
CA LEU A 1015 -2.73 59.73 40.83
C LEU A 1015 -2.03 58.77 41.81
N VAL A 1016 -1.93 57.49 41.45
CA VAL A 1016 -1.06 56.53 42.15
C VAL A 1016 -0.09 55.92 41.17
N VAL A 1017 1.18 55.93 41.53
CA VAL A 1017 2.29 55.36 40.77
C VAL A 1017 2.82 54.15 41.54
N TYR A 1018 2.94 52.99 40.89
CA TYR A 1018 3.46 51.76 41.50
C TYR A 1018 4.09 50.82 40.47
N ASN A 1019 5.13 50.10 40.88
CA ASN A 1019 5.85 49.18 39.99
C ASN A 1019 5.06 47.88 39.81
N ILE A 1020 4.88 47.45 38.56
CA ILE A 1020 4.11 46.24 38.20
C ILE A 1020 4.73 44.97 38.83
N LYS A 1021 6.06 44.94 39.01
CA LYS A 1021 6.76 43.76 39.55
C LYS A 1021 6.64 43.64 41.08
N THR A 1022 6.40 44.75 41.78
CA THR A 1022 6.30 44.83 43.25
C THR A 1022 5.16 45.79 43.64
N PRO A 1023 3.89 45.41 43.40
CA PRO A 1023 2.73 46.32 43.52
C PRO A 1023 2.37 46.72 44.96
N LEU A 1024 3.16 46.32 45.96
CA LEU A 1024 2.98 46.66 47.37
C LEU A 1024 3.44 48.09 47.69
N ASN A 1025 4.49 48.58 47.01
CA ASN A 1025 4.95 49.97 47.19
C ASN A 1025 4.19 50.85 46.19
N LYS A 1026 3.55 51.91 46.70
CA LYS A 1026 2.76 52.84 45.89
C LYS A 1026 3.04 54.25 46.36
N LEU A 1027 3.21 55.16 45.40
CA LEU A 1027 3.34 56.59 45.66
C LEU A 1027 2.08 57.30 45.18
N LYS A 1028 1.45 58.07 46.07
CA LYS A 1028 0.23 58.83 45.81
C LYS A 1028 0.61 60.27 45.49
N LEU A 1029 0.15 60.78 44.36
CA LEU A 1029 0.40 62.13 43.90
C LEU A 1029 -0.91 62.92 43.86
N GLU A 1030 -0.93 64.06 44.54
CA GLU A 1030 -2.00 65.07 44.46
C GLU A 1030 -1.52 66.23 43.58
N VAL A 1031 -2.31 66.64 42.60
CA VAL A 1031 -1.91 67.64 41.60
C VAL A 1031 -2.76 68.89 41.73
N LYS A 1032 -2.15 70.03 42.06
CA LYS A 1032 -2.82 71.34 42.13
C LYS A 1032 -2.22 72.30 41.09
N SER A 1033 -3.09 73.10 40.49
CA SER A 1033 -2.67 74.24 39.67
C SER A 1033 -3.20 75.54 40.24
N TYR A 1034 -2.43 76.61 40.12
CA TYR A 1034 -2.80 77.95 40.58
C TYR A 1034 -2.53 79.00 39.51
N GLN A 1035 -3.15 80.17 39.62
CA GLN A 1035 -3.00 81.24 38.62
C GLN A 1035 -1.64 81.94 38.75
N TYR A 1036 -1.05 82.36 37.62
CA TYR A 1036 0.17 83.17 37.57
C TYR A 1036 0.10 84.37 38.53
N GLY A 1037 1.07 84.49 39.42
CA GLY A 1037 1.16 85.59 40.39
C GLY A 1037 0.17 85.53 41.56
N SER A 1038 -0.56 84.43 41.74
CA SER A 1038 -1.53 84.28 42.83
C SER A 1038 -0.85 84.20 44.20
N SER A 1039 -1.31 84.98 45.19
CA SER A 1039 -0.87 84.87 46.59
C SER A 1039 -1.78 84.00 47.46
N TYR A 1040 -2.84 83.41 46.90
CA TYR A 1040 -3.81 82.60 47.64
C TYR A 1040 -3.25 81.25 48.12
N ASP A 1041 -3.72 80.84 49.29
CA ASP A 1041 -3.44 79.56 49.93
C ASP A 1041 -4.10 78.38 49.20
N PHE A 1042 -3.56 77.17 49.42
CA PHE A 1042 -4.05 75.96 48.77
C PHE A 1042 -5.18 75.33 49.59
N ARG A 1043 -6.22 74.85 48.89
CA ARG A 1043 -7.38 74.21 49.52
C ARG A 1043 -7.43 72.72 49.20
N PHE A 1044 -7.57 71.90 50.25
CA PHE A 1044 -7.62 70.45 50.20
C PHE A 1044 -8.93 69.91 50.75
N ALA A 1045 -9.39 68.76 50.28
CA ALA A 1045 -10.51 68.06 50.91
C ALA A 1045 -10.05 67.41 52.23
N PRO A 1046 -10.93 67.28 53.24
CA PRO A 1046 -10.60 66.60 54.50
C PRO A 1046 -10.01 65.19 54.28
N SER A 1047 -10.53 64.43 53.31
CA SER A 1047 -10.00 63.12 52.93
C SER A 1047 -8.54 63.16 52.46
N GLN A 1048 -8.12 64.23 51.77
CA GLN A 1048 -6.73 64.39 51.29
C GLN A 1048 -5.76 64.67 52.44
N VAL A 1049 -6.19 65.49 53.41
CA VAL A 1049 -5.41 65.79 54.62
C VAL A 1049 -5.28 64.55 55.52
N ILE A 1050 -6.36 63.79 55.69
CA ILE A 1050 -6.36 62.54 56.46
C ILE A 1050 -5.44 61.51 55.81
N GLU A 1051 -5.50 61.36 54.50
CA GLU A 1051 -4.68 60.39 53.77
C GLU A 1051 -3.20 60.78 53.74
N ALA A 1052 -2.89 62.07 53.55
CA ALA A 1052 -1.53 62.57 53.63
C ALA A 1052 -0.91 62.40 55.01
N ASN A 1053 -1.68 62.58 56.10
CA ASN A 1053 -1.17 62.31 57.45
C ASN A 1053 -1.03 60.80 57.74
N ARG A 1054 -1.90 59.97 57.18
CA ARG A 1054 -1.88 58.51 57.37
C ARG A 1054 -0.68 57.84 56.67
N ASP A 1055 -0.30 58.34 55.49
CA ASP A 1055 0.73 57.76 54.63
C ASP A 1055 1.70 58.86 54.12
N ASN A 1056 2.20 59.67 55.05
CA ASN A 1056 3.00 60.87 54.78
C ASN A 1056 4.21 60.59 53.88
N ASP A 1057 4.92 59.51 54.17
CA ASP A 1057 6.12 59.14 53.42
C ASP A 1057 5.83 58.82 51.95
N ASN A 1058 4.60 58.43 51.61
CA ASN A 1058 4.23 58.02 50.25
C ASN A 1058 3.17 58.94 49.61
N TYR A 1059 2.92 60.11 50.19
CA TYR A 1059 1.97 61.11 49.68
C TYR A 1059 2.71 62.39 49.30
N VAL A 1060 2.64 62.75 48.01
CA VAL A 1060 3.38 63.87 47.44
C VAL A 1060 2.42 64.87 46.81
N VAL A 1061 2.60 66.15 47.09
CA VAL A 1061 1.82 67.23 46.49
C VAL A 1061 2.64 67.89 45.38
N CYS A 1062 2.11 67.81 44.16
CA CYS A 1062 2.67 68.41 42.96
C CYS A 1062 1.90 69.68 42.61
N THR A 1063 2.57 70.83 42.60
CA THR A 1063 1.94 72.12 42.28
C THR A 1063 2.56 72.74 41.03
N LEU A 1064 1.71 73.28 40.16
CA LEU A 1064 2.13 73.96 38.93
C LEU A 1064 1.46 75.33 38.83
N GLU A 1065 2.27 76.38 38.68
CA GLU A 1065 1.77 77.70 38.31
C GLU A 1065 1.34 77.70 36.85
N ARG A 1066 0.13 78.18 36.57
CA ARG A 1066 -0.36 78.32 35.20
C ARG A 1066 0.25 79.56 34.56
N LYS A 1067 0.42 79.53 33.24
CA LYS A 1067 0.82 80.70 32.45
C LYS A 1067 -0.27 81.80 32.43
N PRO A 1068 0.08 83.06 32.10
CA PRO A 1068 -0.90 84.11 31.79
C PRO A 1068 -1.86 83.71 30.66
N GLU A 1069 -3.05 84.30 30.60
CA GLU A 1069 -4.14 83.89 29.71
C GLU A 1069 -3.72 83.83 28.22
N ASP A 1070 -4.16 82.77 27.52
CA ASP A 1070 -3.93 82.37 26.11
C ASP A 1070 -2.69 81.54 25.73
N GLU A 1071 -1.87 81.09 26.69
CA GLU A 1071 -0.79 80.11 26.42
C GLU A 1071 -1.10 78.68 26.93
N ILE A 1072 -0.82 77.68 26.10
CA ILE A 1072 -1.00 76.25 26.43
C ILE A 1072 0.19 75.77 27.29
N CYS A 1073 -0.08 75.14 28.43
CA CYS A 1073 0.95 74.43 29.20
C CYS A 1073 1.30 73.10 28.50
N ASP A 1074 2.58 72.87 28.21
CA ASP A 1074 3.09 71.65 27.59
C ASP A 1074 4.07 70.89 28.52
N THR A 1075 4.49 69.70 28.10
CA THR A 1075 5.35 68.80 28.88
C THR A 1075 6.70 69.44 29.28
N PRO A 1076 7.40 70.18 28.39
CA PRO A 1076 8.60 70.93 28.77
C PRO A 1076 8.35 72.03 29.82
N TYR A 1077 7.25 72.78 29.71
CA TYR A 1077 6.92 73.80 30.70
C TYR A 1077 6.64 73.20 32.08
N LEU A 1078 5.95 72.06 32.13
CA LEU A 1078 5.70 71.33 33.37
C LEU A 1078 7.01 70.88 34.02
N LYS A 1079 7.91 70.24 33.26
CA LYS A 1079 9.21 69.76 33.78
C LYS A 1079 10.05 70.87 34.42
N ASN A 1080 9.96 72.09 33.88
CA ASN A 1080 10.75 73.22 34.38
C ASN A 1080 10.12 73.98 35.55
N ASN A 1081 8.80 73.91 35.75
CA ASN A 1081 8.08 74.76 36.70
C ASN A 1081 7.30 73.98 37.77
N LEU A 1082 7.31 72.65 37.75
CA LEU A 1082 6.67 71.84 38.78
C LEU A 1082 7.38 72.01 40.13
N LYS A 1083 6.61 72.26 41.18
CA LYS A 1083 7.06 72.25 42.58
C LYS A 1083 6.49 71.04 43.31
N VAL A 1084 7.35 70.31 44.00
CA VAL A 1084 7.05 68.97 44.54
C VAL A 1084 7.32 68.97 46.04
N GLN A 1085 6.25 68.82 46.82
CA GLN A 1085 6.33 68.75 48.28
C GLN A 1085 6.13 67.32 48.75
N ASN A 1086 7.21 66.73 49.26
CA ASN A 1086 7.24 65.41 49.88
C ASN A 1086 7.35 65.61 51.40
N GLY A 1087 6.39 65.11 52.19
CA GLY A 1087 6.25 65.43 53.61
C GLY A 1087 5.08 66.38 53.94
N PHE A 1088 4.07 66.45 53.07
CA PHE A 1088 2.88 67.27 53.32
C PHE A 1088 2.12 66.84 54.58
N GLY A 1089 2.14 65.54 54.93
CA GLY A 1089 1.59 65.01 56.15
C GLY A 1089 2.20 65.64 57.41
N ASP A 1090 3.50 65.93 57.45
CA ASP A 1090 4.13 66.60 58.60
C ASP A 1090 3.63 68.04 58.78
N ILE A 1091 3.32 68.73 57.67
CA ILE A 1091 2.78 70.10 57.67
C ILE A 1091 1.38 70.11 58.30
N VAL A 1092 0.57 69.10 58.00
CA VAL A 1092 -0.84 69.02 58.46
C VAL A 1092 -1.03 68.16 59.71
N ALA A 1093 -0.03 67.39 60.13
CA ALA A 1093 -0.06 66.48 61.27
C ALA A 1093 -0.60 67.11 62.56
N PRO A 1094 -0.25 68.37 62.92
CA PRO A 1094 -0.77 68.99 64.14
C PRO A 1094 -2.30 69.11 64.18
N PHE A 1095 -2.96 69.11 63.02
CA PHE A 1095 -4.41 69.33 62.90
C PHE A 1095 -5.16 68.16 62.26
N ALA A 1096 -4.45 67.14 61.76
CA ALA A 1096 -5.04 66.02 61.02
C ALA A 1096 -6.12 65.26 61.81
N LYS A 1097 -5.94 65.07 63.13
CA LYS A 1097 -6.94 64.44 63.99
C LYS A 1097 -8.21 65.29 64.11
N LEU A 1098 -8.07 66.60 64.25
CA LEU A 1098 -9.19 67.54 64.33
C LEU A 1098 -10.01 67.54 63.03
N VAL A 1099 -9.32 67.46 61.90
CA VAL A 1099 -9.93 67.37 60.56
C VAL A 1099 -10.66 66.03 60.39
N ALA A 1100 -10.09 64.91 60.85
CA ALA A 1100 -10.72 63.60 60.80
C ALA A 1100 -12.01 63.53 61.63
N ASP A 1101 -11.97 64.05 62.86
CA ASP A 1101 -13.14 64.10 63.74
C ASP A 1101 -14.24 64.98 63.12
N PHE A 1102 -13.87 66.13 62.56
CA PHE A 1102 -14.82 67.00 61.86
C PHE A 1102 -15.44 66.34 60.61
N ASP A 1103 -14.64 65.68 59.77
CA ASP A 1103 -15.13 64.99 58.56
C ASP A 1103 -16.09 63.84 58.90
N SER A 1104 -15.82 63.11 60.00
CA SER A 1104 -16.72 62.07 60.50
C SER A 1104 -18.07 62.65 60.96
N ILE A 1105 -18.05 63.70 61.78
CA ILE A 1105 -19.27 64.36 62.27
C ILE A 1105 -20.05 64.96 61.09
N TYR A 1106 -19.36 65.57 60.12
CA TYR A 1106 -19.97 66.14 58.92
C TYR A 1106 -20.62 65.07 58.02
N LYS A 1107 -19.96 63.94 57.77
CA LYS A 1107 -20.53 62.82 56.98
C LYS A 1107 -21.70 62.16 57.70
N ASP A 1108 -21.60 61.95 59.00
CA ASP A 1108 -22.70 61.41 59.81
C ASP A 1108 -23.92 62.32 59.78
N SER A 1109 -23.71 63.66 59.82
CA SER A 1109 -24.77 64.66 59.70
C SER A 1109 -25.51 64.62 58.35
N LYS A 1110 -24.88 64.11 57.28
CA LYS A 1110 -25.50 63.92 55.95
C LYS A 1110 -26.16 62.55 55.76
N SER A 1111 -25.83 61.56 56.58
CA SER A 1111 -26.29 60.17 56.40
C SER A 1111 -27.61 59.84 57.12
N ASN A 1112 -28.25 60.83 57.74
CA ASN A 1112 -29.51 60.70 58.51
C ASN A 1112 -29.45 59.71 59.69
N LYS A 1113 -28.24 59.35 60.15
CA LYS A 1113 -28.03 58.44 61.29
C LYS A 1113 -27.88 59.14 62.64
N ASN A 1114 -27.80 60.47 62.66
CA ASN A 1114 -27.72 61.29 63.89
C ASN A 1114 -28.60 62.55 63.75
N PRO A 1115 -29.17 63.09 64.84
CA PRO A 1115 -30.05 64.27 64.80
C PRO A 1115 -29.31 65.60 64.62
N LEU A 1116 -27.97 65.57 64.55
CA LEU A 1116 -27.14 66.74 64.33
C LEU A 1116 -26.98 66.97 62.82
N ILE A 1117 -27.54 68.05 62.29
CA ILE A 1117 -27.36 68.49 60.90
C ILE A 1117 -26.36 69.65 60.88
N ILE A 1118 -25.27 69.54 60.11
CA ILE A 1118 -24.29 70.61 59.94
C ILE A 1118 -24.50 71.26 58.56
N PRO A 1119 -25.19 72.41 58.49
CA PRO A 1119 -25.46 73.07 57.22
C PRO A 1119 -24.21 73.86 56.76
N CYS A 1120 -23.39 73.26 55.89
CA CYS A 1120 -22.35 73.97 55.16
C CYS A 1120 -22.82 74.27 53.73
N ILE A 1121 -22.61 75.50 53.27
CA ILE A 1121 -22.99 75.97 51.93
C ILE A 1121 -22.16 75.28 50.83
N ASP A 1122 -20.89 74.99 51.11
CA ASP A 1122 -20.00 74.19 50.27
C ASP A 1122 -19.51 72.96 51.05
N GLU A 1123 -18.98 71.94 50.34
CA GLU A 1123 -18.25 70.86 51.01
C GLU A 1123 -17.03 71.45 51.76
N PRO A 1124 -16.78 71.02 53.01
CA PRO A 1124 -15.67 71.53 53.79
C PRO A 1124 -14.32 71.29 53.07
N ARG A 1125 -13.45 72.29 53.16
CA ARG A 1125 -12.07 72.28 52.64
C ARG A 1125 -11.12 72.82 53.70
N VAL A 1126 -9.94 72.23 53.77
CA VAL A 1126 -8.84 72.66 54.65
C VAL A 1126 -7.92 73.56 53.84
N GLU A 1127 -7.70 74.78 54.32
CA GLU A 1127 -6.83 75.76 53.68
C GLU A 1127 -5.45 75.70 54.32
N VAL A 1128 -4.41 75.55 53.51
CA VAL A 1128 -3.01 75.43 53.94
C VAL A 1128 -2.20 76.52 53.25
N SER A 1129 -1.41 77.24 54.06
CA SER A 1129 -0.55 78.34 53.64
C SER A 1129 0.27 77.99 52.41
N LYS A 1130 0.20 78.83 51.39
CA LYS A 1130 0.98 78.66 50.15
C LYS A 1130 2.48 78.67 50.42
N THR A 1131 2.91 79.49 51.39
CA THR A 1131 4.31 79.59 51.79
C THR A 1131 4.82 78.29 52.39
N ASP A 1132 4.01 77.59 53.19
CA ASP A 1132 4.41 76.35 53.85
C ASP A 1132 4.49 75.16 52.87
N ILE A 1133 3.69 75.17 51.81
CA ILE A 1133 3.72 74.13 50.76
C ILE A 1133 4.87 74.36 49.76
N LEU A 1134 5.21 75.62 49.46
CA LEU A 1134 6.25 75.93 48.48
C LEU A 1134 7.64 76.09 49.09
N ASN A 1135 7.75 76.33 50.39
CA ASN A 1135 9.03 76.39 51.08
C ASN A 1135 9.72 75.02 51.08
N ASN A 1136 10.98 75.00 50.65
CA ASN A 1136 11.78 73.77 50.49
C ASN A 1136 11.17 72.72 49.53
N ALA A 1137 10.23 73.11 48.66
CA ALA A 1137 9.67 72.23 47.66
C ALA A 1137 10.72 71.89 46.58
N GLY A 1138 10.82 70.60 46.25
CA GLY A 1138 11.65 70.09 45.17
C GLY A 1138 11.10 70.44 43.79
N ASP A 1139 11.84 70.05 42.76
CA ASP A 1139 11.45 70.21 41.35
C ASP A 1139 11.01 68.88 40.72
N PHE A 1140 10.73 68.88 39.41
CA PHE A 1140 10.33 67.68 38.70
C PHE A 1140 11.39 66.57 38.77
N ASN A 1141 12.68 66.88 38.74
CA ASN A 1141 13.74 65.88 38.86
C ASN A 1141 13.76 65.26 40.26
N SER A 1142 13.47 66.06 41.28
CA SER A 1142 13.31 65.58 42.66
C SER A 1142 12.17 64.55 42.78
N LEU A 1143 11.08 64.73 42.02
CA LEU A 1143 10.00 63.73 41.93
C LEU A 1143 10.45 62.43 41.24
N ILE A 1144 11.23 62.53 40.17
CA ILE A 1144 11.79 61.37 39.44
C ILE A 1144 12.72 60.55 40.35
N GLU A 1145 13.61 61.22 41.08
CA GLU A 1145 14.49 60.60 42.07
C GLU A 1145 13.70 59.91 43.19
N LEU A 1146 12.66 60.57 43.71
CA LEU A 1146 11.78 60.01 44.74
C LEU A 1146 11.04 58.76 44.26
N ILE A 1147 10.50 58.79 43.03
CA ILE A 1147 9.82 57.65 42.42
C ILE A 1147 10.79 56.49 42.23
N LYS A 1148 12.00 56.76 41.74
CA LYS A 1148 13.05 55.74 41.57
C LYS A 1148 13.46 55.14 42.93
N ALA A 1149 13.66 55.95 43.96
CA ALA A 1149 14.07 55.46 45.28
C ALA A 1149 12.99 54.63 46.01
N LYS A 1150 11.70 54.90 45.74
CA LYS A 1150 10.57 54.26 46.44
C LYS A 1150 9.98 53.06 45.69
N LEU A 1151 10.03 53.06 44.36
CA LEU A 1151 9.26 52.13 43.51
C LEU A 1151 10.12 51.27 42.58
N LEU A 1152 11.38 51.65 42.31
CA LEU A 1152 12.34 50.87 41.52
C LEU A 1152 13.47 50.36 42.42
#